data_AF-A0A0C5G551-F1
#
_entry.id   AF-A0A0C5G551-F1
#
_cell.length_a   1.000
_cell.length_b   1.000
_cell.length_c   1.000
_cell.angle_alpha   90.00
_cell.angle_beta   90.00
_cell.angle_gamma   90.00
#
_symmetry.space_group_name_H-M   'P 1'
#
loop_
_entity.id
_entity.type
_entity.pdbx_description
1 polymer ?
#
loop_
_entity_poly.entity_id
_entity_poly.type
_entity_poly.pdbx_seq_one_letter_code
_entity_poly.pdbx_strand_id
1 'polypeptide(L)'
;MTLGHAPGASDTPDAARRALRGLVMASTVRIHRADVGYALDEPATFLGSGFFVAPSWVLTCAHVARGGEGGGIVVVYESAPGLGMSAVPGTVVATLPDGPAPESGNWPAPDLALVRLSEPVDHECVYVSERPAAYFGEGKVLYAGWTVVEGRLQFLDGPLSVQGTIGGWSTDVQMRLGENDLPHGVSGGPVIDPERGEVIGVLKSRSRHARGGTSTGLEQLRTLPVPPDAPRAERDDLYQAVFHAHDRYHRDRQRHPDGRRHTWVDVQSQLGARPGRTLTPDERVQLLGRLADLPPPASTRSLLDILDSLPDFQTPLPLPAPRAWRDGLGALYECARGDGALDLVLDYAVRAMAAERPFVTPSTPEAEEALWDWAWQAAQRLGVRHRRSLAAQRINGFLSGRPAVAAAPGTGRPGGRADRDQGRAAQPCVLLELVQRHWEPDRCDWSVCVVAPGGEAVRLEEAERAPLAGLPAPLAVPLAEAFRRCDEPGRPALLQVALPHSLLGLDVDDWRLRPDEPPLGVLRPVVLRCSDRDQLPEDDEAASYGADRLDIDEERRARWRWLHAHRAKAEVLDCDEGLRKPVPPVEQLRGLSHGTVPVLCRWGDHRYEDDAAALARIVRGGFGVALWRRPRGRPEAVCGEFHRGSFDEIAGPASAYRLPDVVHALRSRLRSGRPDAFWADGIALLYDDPHQPLPGTGDLLEAP
;
A
#
# COMPACT_ATOMS: atom_id res chain seq x y z
N MET A 1 -3.64 -74.24 -8.04
CA MET A 1 -4.16 -73.23 -7.08
C MET A 1 -3.09 -72.17 -6.91
N THR A 2 -3.28 -71.05 -7.58
CA THR A 2 -2.38 -69.89 -7.64
C THR A 2 -2.61 -69.00 -6.42
N LEU A 3 -1.56 -68.77 -5.64
CA LEU A 3 -1.54 -67.79 -4.56
C LEU A 3 -1.44 -66.38 -5.18
N GLY A 4 -2.52 -65.62 -5.07
CA GLY A 4 -2.61 -64.24 -5.54
C GLY A 4 -1.74 -63.32 -4.70
N HIS A 5 -0.80 -62.66 -5.37
CA HIS A 5 -0.05 -61.53 -4.86
C HIS A 5 -1.02 -60.34 -4.77
N ALA A 6 -1.36 -59.90 -3.55
CA ALA A 6 -2.06 -58.64 -3.36
C ALA A 6 -1.09 -57.50 -3.69
N PRO A 7 -1.39 -56.61 -4.65
CA PRO A 7 -0.56 -55.44 -4.90
C PRO A 7 -0.70 -54.49 -3.72
N GLY A 8 0.42 -54.13 -3.10
CA GLY A 8 0.47 -53.16 -2.01
C GLY A 8 -0.12 -51.82 -2.46
N ALA A 9 -1.06 -51.30 -1.67
CA ALA A 9 -1.48 -49.92 -1.77
C ALA A 9 -0.27 -49.02 -1.53
N SER A 10 0.29 -48.45 -2.59
CA SER A 10 1.20 -47.31 -2.43
C SER A 10 0.36 -46.12 -1.99
N ASP A 11 0.55 -45.70 -0.75
CA ASP A 11 -0.18 -44.62 -0.10
C ASP A 11 -0.22 -43.35 -0.97
N THR A 12 -1.43 -42.96 -1.39
CA THR A 12 -1.69 -41.82 -2.28
C THR A 12 -1.08 -40.48 -1.82
N PRO A 13 -0.95 -40.15 -0.52
CA PRO A 13 -0.31 -38.91 -0.07
C PRO A 13 1.19 -38.84 -0.39
N ASP A 14 1.90 -39.97 -0.37
CA ASP A 14 3.34 -40.01 -0.69
C ASP A 14 3.60 -39.82 -2.18
N ALA A 15 2.69 -40.31 -3.02
CA ALA A 15 2.73 -40.05 -4.46
C ALA A 15 2.51 -38.56 -4.77
N ALA A 16 1.53 -37.91 -4.13
CA ALA A 16 1.27 -36.48 -4.30
C ALA A 16 2.45 -35.62 -3.85
N ARG A 17 3.09 -35.94 -2.71
CA ARG A 17 4.29 -35.24 -2.22
C ARG A 17 5.48 -35.39 -3.17
N ARG A 18 5.68 -36.57 -3.78
CA ARG A 18 6.71 -36.76 -4.82
C ARG A 18 6.41 -35.96 -6.08
N ALA A 19 5.15 -35.92 -6.51
CA ALA A 19 4.72 -35.12 -7.66
C ALA A 19 4.93 -33.62 -7.42
N LEU A 20 4.60 -33.13 -6.21
CA LEU A 20 4.87 -31.75 -5.79
C LEU A 20 6.36 -31.42 -5.90
N ARG A 21 7.25 -32.28 -5.37
CA ARG A 21 8.70 -32.10 -5.47
C ARG A 21 9.17 -32.01 -6.93
N GLY A 22 8.60 -32.84 -7.81
CA GLY A 22 8.89 -32.80 -9.25
C GLY A 22 8.49 -31.47 -9.91
N LEU A 23 7.31 -30.93 -9.59
CA LEU A 23 6.86 -29.63 -10.08
C LEU A 23 7.75 -28.48 -9.56
N VAL A 24 8.09 -28.50 -8.26
CA VAL A 24 9.00 -27.52 -7.66
C VAL A 24 10.36 -27.54 -8.33
N MET A 25 10.94 -28.72 -8.55
CA MET A 25 12.23 -28.86 -9.23
C MET A 25 12.17 -28.30 -10.66
N ALA A 26 11.13 -28.64 -11.44
CA ALA A 26 10.95 -28.15 -12.81
C ALA A 26 10.74 -26.63 -12.91
N SER A 27 10.26 -26.01 -11.82
CA SER A 27 10.02 -24.56 -11.76
C SER A 27 11.21 -23.77 -11.19
N THR A 28 12.19 -24.45 -10.59
CA THR A 28 13.33 -23.81 -9.89
C THR A 28 14.52 -23.67 -10.84
N VAL A 29 15.09 -22.48 -10.88
CA VAL A 29 16.15 -22.10 -11.84
C VAL A 29 17.46 -21.74 -11.14
N ARG A 30 18.57 -21.83 -11.88
CA ARG A 30 19.86 -21.26 -11.52
C ARG A 30 19.97 -19.85 -12.08
N ILE A 31 20.51 -18.93 -11.29
CA ILE A 31 20.83 -17.57 -11.69
C ILE A 31 22.34 -17.45 -11.86
N HIS A 32 22.78 -17.01 -13.03
CA HIS A 32 24.19 -16.81 -13.37
C HIS A 32 24.45 -15.38 -13.89
N ARG A 33 25.73 -14.98 -13.91
CA ARG A 33 26.18 -13.74 -14.56
C ARG A 33 25.88 -13.71 -16.06
N ALA A 34 25.85 -12.53 -16.68
CA ALA A 34 25.58 -12.39 -18.12
C ALA A 34 26.63 -13.08 -19.02
N ASP A 35 27.89 -13.13 -18.58
CA ASP A 35 29.04 -13.54 -19.43
C ASP A 35 29.29 -15.06 -19.50
N VAL A 36 28.31 -15.89 -19.13
CA VAL A 36 28.51 -17.35 -18.95
C VAL A 36 28.80 -18.09 -20.26
N GLY A 37 28.40 -17.57 -21.42
CA GLY A 37 28.57 -18.26 -22.69
C GLY A 37 28.03 -19.70 -22.65
N TYR A 38 28.87 -20.69 -23.00
CA TYR A 38 28.53 -22.12 -22.99
C TYR A 38 28.84 -22.83 -21.65
N ALA A 39 29.32 -22.12 -20.63
CA ALA A 39 29.84 -22.69 -19.38
C ALA A 39 28.75 -22.84 -18.29
N LEU A 40 27.63 -23.49 -18.63
CA LEU A 40 26.43 -23.57 -17.76
C LEU A 40 26.65 -24.31 -16.44
N ASP A 41 27.67 -25.16 -16.37
CA ASP A 41 27.98 -25.96 -15.18
C ASP A 41 29.16 -25.43 -14.37
N GLU A 42 29.74 -24.29 -14.76
CA GLU A 42 30.85 -23.68 -14.02
C GLU A 42 30.35 -22.98 -12.74
N PRO A 43 30.79 -23.42 -11.54
CA PRO A 43 30.34 -22.82 -10.28
C PRO A 43 30.73 -21.34 -10.11
N ALA A 44 31.76 -20.88 -10.82
CA ALA A 44 32.27 -19.51 -10.70
C ALA A 44 31.28 -18.45 -11.21
N THR A 45 30.39 -18.82 -12.12
CA THR A 45 29.40 -17.91 -12.72
C THR A 45 28.04 -17.95 -12.02
N PHE A 46 27.82 -18.93 -11.16
CA PHE A 46 26.59 -19.14 -10.39
C PHE A 46 26.45 -18.11 -9.26
N LEU A 47 25.30 -17.44 -9.21
CA LEU A 47 24.99 -16.39 -8.24
C LEU A 47 24.03 -16.87 -7.16
N GLY A 48 23.05 -17.70 -7.53
CA GLY A 48 22.04 -18.19 -6.62
C GLY A 48 20.87 -18.84 -7.34
N SER A 49 19.75 -18.99 -6.64
CA SER A 49 18.56 -19.68 -7.12
C SER A 49 17.45 -18.69 -7.47
N GLY A 50 16.48 -19.14 -8.26
CA GLY A 50 15.23 -18.43 -8.52
C GLY A 50 14.14 -19.43 -8.87
N PHE A 51 12.97 -18.94 -9.25
CA PHE A 51 11.92 -19.78 -9.81
C PHE A 51 11.04 -19.02 -10.79
N PHE A 52 10.45 -19.74 -11.75
CA PHE A 52 9.47 -19.17 -12.66
C PHE A 52 8.17 -18.87 -11.91
N VAL A 53 7.88 -17.58 -11.76
CA VAL A 53 6.68 -17.09 -11.08
C VAL A 53 5.51 -16.91 -12.05
N ALA A 54 5.80 -16.65 -13.32
CA ALA A 54 4.82 -16.54 -14.39
C ALA A 54 5.53 -16.77 -15.74
N PRO A 55 4.81 -16.95 -16.86
CA PRO A 55 5.43 -17.04 -18.17
C PRO A 55 6.35 -15.84 -18.45
N SER A 56 7.63 -16.10 -18.76
CA SER A 56 8.68 -15.10 -19.00
C SER A 56 9.11 -14.27 -17.78
N TRP A 57 8.77 -14.72 -16.56
CA TRP A 57 9.09 -14.03 -15.32
C TRP A 57 9.74 -14.97 -14.30
N VAL A 58 10.86 -14.52 -13.72
CA VAL A 58 11.56 -15.22 -12.64
C VAL A 58 11.60 -14.33 -11.41
N LEU A 59 11.32 -14.92 -10.24
CA LEU A 59 11.50 -14.29 -8.94
C LEU A 59 12.75 -14.86 -8.27
N THR A 60 13.53 -13.98 -7.64
CA THR A 60 14.74 -14.31 -6.87
C THR A 60 14.99 -13.26 -5.79
N CYS A 61 16.09 -13.36 -5.05
CA CYS A 61 16.54 -12.33 -4.12
C CYS A 61 17.26 -11.18 -4.86
N ALA A 62 17.12 -9.96 -4.34
CA ALA A 62 17.80 -8.79 -4.91
C ALA A 62 19.32 -8.90 -4.85
N HIS A 63 19.86 -9.41 -3.74
CA HIS A 63 21.30 -9.62 -3.64
C HIS A 63 21.85 -10.67 -4.64
N VAL A 64 21.03 -11.63 -5.07
CA VAL A 64 21.40 -12.61 -6.11
C VAL A 64 21.40 -11.94 -7.48
N ALA A 65 20.33 -11.23 -7.81
CA ALA A 65 20.16 -10.56 -9.10
C ALA A 65 21.22 -9.47 -9.37
N ARG A 66 21.67 -8.77 -8.32
CA ARG A 66 22.71 -7.73 -8.42
C ARG A 66 24.13 -8.28 -8.58
N GLY A 67 24.33 -9.60 -8.50
CA GLY A 67 25.62 -10.23 -8.81
C GLY A 67 26.00 -10.19 -10.30
N GLY A 68 25.07 -9.79 -11.19
CA GLY A 68 25.30 -9.58 -12.62
C GLY A 68 25.67 -8.13 -12.96
N GLU A 69 26.63 -7.95 -13.87
CA GLU A 69 27.00 -6.62 -14.36
C GLU A 69 25.88 -6.01 -15.21
N GLY A 70 25.61 -4.70 -15.05
CA GLY A 70 24.64 -3.96 -15.86
C GLY A 70 23.18 -4.40 -15.73
N GLY A 71 22.82 -5.23 -14.74
CA GLY A 71 21.45 -5.73 -14.53
C GLY A 71 21.03 -6.87 -15.47
N GLY A 72 21.95 -7.41 -16.27
CA GLY A 72 21.75 -8.60 -17.08
C GLY A 72 22.14 -9.88 -16.32
N ILE A 73 21.34 -10.93 -16.47
CA ILE A 73 21.61 -12.25 -15.91
C ILE A 73 21.30 -13.35 -16.92
N VAL A 74 21.82 -14.56 -16.69
CA VAL A 74 21.42 -15.77 -17.41
C VAL A 74 20.61 -16.66 -16.47
N VAL A 75 19.42 -17.05 -16.91
CA VAL A 75 18.56 -18.01 -16.22
C VAL A 75 18.79 -19.38 -16.83
N VAL A 76 19.25 -20.34 -16.02
CA VAL A 76 19.46 -21.72 -16.46
C VAL A 76 18.43 -22.63 -15.81
N TYR A 77 17.71 -23.41 -16.62
CA TYR A 77 16.52 -24.14 -16.21
C TYR A 77 16.42 -25.49 -16.93
N GLU A 78 15.56 -26.37 -16.41
CA GLU A 78 15.26 -27.65 -17.04
C GLU A 78 13.75 -27.70 -17.36
N SER A 79 13.37 -27.74 -18.65
CA SER A 79 11.94 -27.80 -19.05
C SER A 79 11.22 -29.05 -18.56
N ALA A 80 11.99 -30.10 -18.23
CA ALA A 80 11.48 -31.28 -17.57
C ALA A 80 12.61 -32.07 -16.92
N PRO A 81 12.34 -32.80 -15.83
CA PRO A 81 13.31 -33.73 -15.27
C PRO A 81 13.88 -34.68 -16.33
N GLY A 82 15.19 -34.61 -16.57
CA GLY A 82 15.94 -35.47 -17.49
C GLY A 82 16.01 -34.99 -18.95
N LEU A 83 15.46 -33.82 -19.31
CA LEU A 83 15.58 -33.25 -20.66
C LEU A 83 16.83 -32.40 -20.85
N GLY A 84 17.59 -32.15 -19.78
CA GLY A 84 18.83 -31.37 -19.86
C GLY A 84 18.58 -29.87 -19.75
N MET A 85 19.68 -29.17 -19.43
CA MET A 85 19.65 -27.77 -19.04
C MET A 85 19.63 -26.84 -20.24
N SER A 86 18.74 -25.85 -20.19
CA SER A 86 18.62 -24.75 -21.15
C SER A 86 18.96 -23.43 -20.47
N ALA A 87 19.40 -22.44 -21.25
CA ALA A 87 19.77 -21.13 -20.74
C ALA A 87 19.09 -20.04 -21.56
N VAL A 88 18.58 -19.01 -20.86
CA VAL A 88 17.91 -17.87 -21.47
C VAL A 88 18.37 -16.57 -20.81
N PRO A 89 18.74 -15.53 -21.57
CA PRO A 89 19.08 -14.23 -21.00
C PRO A 89 17.86 -13.58 -20.32
N GLY A 90 18.08 -12.89 -19.22
CA GLY A 90 17.08 -12.13 -18.48
C GLY A 90 17.58 -10.75 -18.05
N THR A 91 16.65 -9.84 -17.81
CA THR A 91 16.91 -8.48 -17.30
C THR A 91 16.21 -8.28 -15.97
N VAL A 92 16.94 -7.76 -14.98
CA VAL A 92 16.35 -7.37 -13.69
C VAL A 92 15.54 -6.09 -13.91
N VAL A 93 14.21 -6.17 -13.77
CA VAL A 93 13.32 -5.03 -14.01
C VAL A 93 12.90 -4.31 -12.74
N ALA A 94 13.01 -4.95 -11.58
CA ALA A 94 12.71 -4.36 -10.29
C ALA A 94 13.48 -5.05 -9.17
N THR A 95 13.87 -4.28 -8.15
CA THR A 95 14.39 -4.76 -6.87
C THR A 95 13.63 -4.12 -5.71
N LEU A 96 13.45 -4.86 -4.62
CA LEU A 96 12.79 -4.39 -3.40
C LEU A 96 13.74 -4.55 -2.18
N PRO A 97 14.05 -3.46 -1.45
CA PRO A 97 13.76 -2.07 -1.82
C PRO A 97 14.50 -1.67 -3.11
N ASP A 98 14.02 -0.60 -3.74
CA ASP A 98 14.70 -0.01 -4.89
C ASP A 98 15.85 0.90 -4.43
N GLY A 99 16.94 0.95 -5.21
CA GLY A 99 18.13 1.76 -4.89
C GLY A 99 19.47 1.04 -5.02
N PRO A 100 20.58 1.77 -4.75
CA PRO A 100 21.93 1.21 -4.79
C PRO A 100 22.13 0.17 -3.69
N ALA A 101 22.97 -0.83 -3.97
CA ALA A 101 23.38 -1.79 -2.96
C ALA A 101 24.06 -1.05 -1.79
N PRO A 102 23.84 -1.48 -0.53
CA PRO A 102 24.60 -0.93 0.59
C PRO A 102 26.11 -1.14 0.35
N GLU A 103 26.92 -0.11 0.62
CA GLU A 103 28.38 -0.15 0.44
C GLU A 103 29.05 -1.28 1.24
N SER A 104 28.41 -1.71 2.32
CA SER A 104 28.74 -2.94 3.06
C SER A 104 27.50 -3.49 3.77
N GLY A 105 27.40 -4.83 3.87
CA GLY A 105 26.33 -5.51 4.61
C GLY A 105 25.35 -6.32 3.75
N ASN A 106 24.32 -6.88 4.39
CA ASN A 106 23.26 -7.64 3.72
C ASN A 106 22.26 -6.69 3.04
N TRP A 107 21.68 -7.13 1.92
CA TRP A 107 20.57 -6.40 1.31
C TRP A 107 19.39 -6.31 2.30
N PRO A 108 18.77 -5.13 2.47
CA PRO A 108 17.65 -4.93 3.40
C PRO A 108 16.40 -5.73 2.99
N ALA A 109 15.52 -6.03 3.95
CA ALA A 109 14.20 -6.60 3.64
C ALA A 109 13.41 -5.65 2.70
N PRO A 110 12.58 -6.17 1.77
CA PRO A 110 12.22 -7.58 1.58
C PRO A 110 13.21 -8.42 0.76
N ASP A 111 14.24 -7.84 0.15
CA ASP A 111 15.28 -8.53 -0.65
C ASP A 111 14.70 -9.40 -1.78
N LEU A 112 13.86 -8.78 -2.61
CA LEU A 112 13.22 -9.43 -3.77
C LEU A 112 13.67 -8.78 -5.08
N ALA A 113 13.80 -9.57 -6.13
CA ALA A 113 14.04 -9.08 -7.48
C ALA A 113 13.20 -9.82 -8.51
N LEU A 114 12.63 -9.04 -9.44
CA LEU A 114 11.87 -9.54 -10.56
C LEU A 114 12.71 -9.48 -11.84
N VAL A 115 12.80 -10.61 -12.52
CA VAL A 115 13.56 -10.77 -13.75
C VAL A 115 12.60 -11.07 -14.89
N ARG A 116 12.74 -10.31 -15.98
CA ARG A 116 12.04 -10.56 -17.24
C ARG A 116 12.95 -11.31 -18.20
N LEU A 117 12.49 -12.42 -18.76
CA LEU A 117 13.23 -13.14 -19.79
C LEU A 117 13.24 -12.36 -21.11
N SER A 118 14.31 -12.52 -21.88
CA SER A 118 14.46 -11.90 -23.20
C SER A 118 13.58 -12.55 -24.27
N GLU A 119 13.25 -13.82 -24.12
CA GLU A 119 12.37 -14.59 -25.01
C GLU A 119 11.46 -15.54 -24.22
N PRO A 120 10.28 -15.89 -24.75
CA PRO A 120 9.40 -16.87 -24.12
C PRO A 120 10.01 -18.27 -24.21
N VAL A 121 9.94 -19.01 -23.11
CA VAL A 121 10.43 -20.40 -23.04
C VAL A 121 9.35 -21.32 -22.47
N ASP A 122 9.46 -22.63 -22.74
CA ASP A 122 8.60 -23.64 -22.12
C ASP A 122 9.15 -24.06 -20.76
N HIS A 123 8.35 -23.82 -19.71
CA HIS A 123 8.71 -24.07 -18.32
C HIS A 123 7.46 -24.30 -17.46
N GLU A 124 7.67 -24.93 -16.31
CA GLU A 124 6.64 -25.01 -15.27
C GLU A 124 6.71 -23.75 -14.39
N CYS A 125 5.60 -23.05 -14.21
CA CYS A 125 5.50 -21.98 -13.22
C CYS A 125 5.13 -22.58 -11.87
N VAL A 126 5.69 -22.03 -10.79
CA VAL A 126 5.20 -22.37 -9.44
C VAL A 126 3.76 -21.89 -9.25
N TYR A 127 3.00 -22.59 -8.40
CA TYR A 127 1.74 -22.05 -7.90
C TYR A 127 2.00 -21.13 -6.69
N VAL A 128 1.82 -19.83 -6.87
CA VAL A 128 1.95 -18.82 -5.80
C VAL A 128 0.64 -18.70 -5.04
N SER A 129 0.72 -18.75 -3.70
CA SER A 129 -0.43 -18.47 -2.84
C SER A 129 -0.92 -17.03 -3.00
N GLU A 130 -2.23 -16.81 -3.08
CA GLU A 130 -2.86 -15.49 -2.96
C GLU A 130 -2.97 -14.99 -1.51
N ARG A 131 -2.59 -15.84 -0.54
CA ARG A 131 -2.69 -15.56 0.89
C ARG A 131 -1.37 -14.98 1.41
N PRO A 132 -1.39 -14.00 2.32
CA PRO A 132 -0.19 -13.43 2.92
C PRO A 132 0.58 -14.44 3.80
N ALA A 133 1.92 -14.37 3.76
CA ALA A 133 2.81 -15.23 4.54
C ALA A 133 2.61 -15.10 6.05
N ALA A 134 2.17 -13.93 6.55
CA ALA A 134 1.89 -13.69 7.97
C ALA A 134 0.92 -14.69 8.61
N TYR A 135 0.09 -15.38 7.81
CA TYR A 135 -0.86 -16.39 8.29
C TYR A 135 -0.33 -17.83 8.28
N PHE A 136 0.89 -18.04 7.78
CA PHE A 136 1.58 -19.33 7.83
C PHE A 136 2.31 -19.42 9.18
N GLY A 137 1.53 -19.65 10.24
CA GLY A 137 2.00 -19.82 11.62
C GLY A 137 2.95 -21.01 11.79
N GLU A 138 3.43 -21.20 13.03
CA GLU A 138 4.37 -22.27 13.43
C GLU A 138 4.07 -23.60 12.74
N GLY A 139 5.00 -24.05 11.87
CA GLY A 139 4.73 -25.16 10.97
C GLY A 139 5.98 -25.65 10.24
N LYS A 140 5.81 -26.65 9.38
CA LYS A 140 6.87 -27.17 8.50
C LYS A 140 6.66 -26.65 7.09
N VAL A 141 7.72 -26.09 6.53
CA VAL A 141 7.79 -25.68 5.12
C VAL A 141 8.85 -26.51 4.41
N LEU A 142 8.81 -26.56 3.09
CA LEU A 142 9.90 -27.07 2.26
C LEU A 142 10.63 -25.90 1.62
N TYR A 143 11.92 -26.05 1.38
CA TYR A 143 12.66 -25.18 0.48
C TYR A 143 13.21 -25.98 -0.68
N ALA A 144 13.46 -25.30 -1.80
CA ALA A 144 14.20 -25.85 -2.93
C ALA A 144 15.16 -24.81 -3.50
N GLY A 145 16.28 -25.25 -4.05
CA GLY A 145 17.27 -24.37 -4.67
C GLY A 145 18.47 -25.13 -5.23
N TRP A 146 19.42 -24.38 -5.75
CA TRP A 146 20.70 -24.87 -6.26
C TRP A 146 21.83 -24.45 -5.33
N THR A 147 22.84 -25.28 -5.23
CA THR A 147 24.04 -25.00 -4.42
C THR A 147 25.26 -25.65 -5.06
N VAL A 148 26.45 -25.29 -4.56
CA VAL A 148 27.72 -25.89 -4.96
C VAL A 148 28.16 -26.88 -3.89
N VAL A 149 28.16 -28.17 -4.21
CA VAL A 149 28.66 -29.25 -3.35
C VAL A 149 29.89 -29.85 -4.01
N GLU A 150 31.03 -29.85 -3.31
CA GLU A 150 32.30 -30.40 -3.82
C GLU A 150 32.69 -29.86 -5.22
N GLY A 151 32.43 -28.57 -5.46
CA GLY A 151 32.74 -27.91 -6.73
C GLY A 151 31.79 -28.25 -7.88
N ARG A 152 30.62 -28.86 -7.60
CA ARG A 152 29.59 -29.18 -8.60
C ARG A 152 28.26 -28.55 -8.22
N LEU A 153 27.55 -28.04 -9.22
CA LEU A 153 26.18 -27.53 -9.04
C LEU A 153 25.23 -28.71 -8.80
N GLN A 154 24.47 -28.62 -7.72
CA GLN A 154 23.49 -29.64 -7.32
C GLN A 154 22.19 -28.99 -6.87
N PHE A 155 21.09 -29.65 -7.21
CA PHE A 155 19.77 -29.31 -6.68
C PHE A 155 19.65 -29.82 -5.24
N LEU A 156 19.13 -28.97 -4.36
CA LEU A 156 18.93 -29.26 -2.95
C LEU A 156 17.54 -28.81 -2.53
N ASP A 157 16.83 -29.67 -1.82
CA ASP A 157 15.58 -29.39 -1.16
C ASP A 157 15.49 -30.09 0.19
N GLY A 158 14.64 -29.58 1.07
CA GLY A 158 14.44 -30.17 2.38
C GLY A 158 13.41 -29.46 3.24
N PRO A 159 13.02 -30.07 4.37
CA PRO A 159 12.11 -29.44 5.32
C PRO A 159 12.81 -28.40 6.18
N LEU A 160 12.07 -27.34 6.53
CA LEU A 160 12.42 -26.34 7.53
C LEU A 160 11.26 -26.16 8.50
N SER A 161 11.57 -25.83 9.74
CA SER A 161 10.55 -25.41 10.73
C SER A 161 10.47 -23.89 10.76
N VAL A 162 9.26 -23.33 10.82
CA VAL A 162 9.03 -21.91 11.07
C VAL A 162 9.18 -21.64 12.57
N GLN A 163 10.08 -20.73 12.94
CA GLN A 163 10.42 -20.35 14.32
C GLN A 163 9.92 -18.93 14.67
N GLY A 164 8.73 -18.58 14.19
CA GLY A 164 8.13 -17.25 14.33
C GLY A 164 8.49 -16.29 13.21
N THR A 165 8.28 -14.99 13.46
CA THR A 165 8.48 -13.91 12.50
C THR A 165 9.48 -12.87 12.99
N ILE A 166 10.12 -12.17 12.07
CA ILE A 166 11.01 -11.01 12.30
C ILE A 166 10.31 -9.80 11.67
N GLY A 167 10.28 -8.64 12.33
CA GLY A 167 9.63 -7.42 11.83
C GLY A 167 8.33 -7.05 12.57
N GLY A 168 7.71 -7.98 13.31
CA GLY A 168 6.53 -7.67 14.14
C GLY A 168 5.28 -7.43 13.29
N TRP A 169 4.65 -6.25 13.42
CA TRP A 169 3.41 -5.85 12.71
C TRP A 169 3.66 -4.92 11.52
N SER A 170 4.90 -4.79 11.07
CA SER A 170 5.32 -3.87 10.02
C SER A 170 5.08 -4.42 8.60
N THR A 171 5.46 -3.63 7.60
CA THR A 171 5.46 -4.06 6.20
C THR A 171 6.66 -4.93 5.82
N ASP A 172 7.67 -5.13 6.67
CA ASP A 172 8.89 -5.90 6.34
C ASP A 172 8.97 -7.27 7.03
N VAL A 173 7.82 -7.80 7.45
CA VAL A 173 7.73 -9.08 8.18
C VAL A 173 8.30 -10.24 7.36
N GLN A 174 9.19 -11.00 7.97
CA GLN A 174 9.79 -12.21 7.42
C GLN A 174 9.55 -13.41 8.32
N MET A 175 9.35 -14.59 7.74
CA MET A 175 9.33 -15.83 8.50
C MET A 175 10.77 -16.21 8.90
N ARG A 176 10.98 -16.50 10.18
CA ARG A 176 12.24 -17.06 10.67
C ARG A 176 12.23 -18.56 10.45
N LEU A 177 13.23 -19.09 9.75
CA LEU A 177 13.36 -20.52 9.48
C LEU A 177 14.40 -21.14 10.43
N GLY A 178 14.15 -22.38 10.84
CA GLY A 178 14.91 -23.08 11.88
C GLY A 178 16.38 -23.34 11.56
N GLU A 179 17.10 -23.89 12.54
CA GLU A 179 18.57 -23.96 12.58
C GLU A 179 19.27 -24.88 11.56
N ASN A 180 18.59 -25.30 10.50
CA ASN A 180 19.24 -26.07 9.45
C ASN A 180 20.34 -25.24 8.79
N ASP A 181 21.47 -25.88 8.47
CA ASP A 181 22.53 -25.25 7.69
C ASP A 181 22.05 -25.09 6.24
N LEU A 182 21.68 -23.86 5.87
CA LEU A 182 21.32 -23.50 4.51
C LEU A 182 22.60 -23.13 3.74
N PRO A 183 23.02 -23.94 2.75
CA PRO A 183 24.27 -23.71 2.06
C PRO A 183 24.20 -22.48 1.15
N HIS A 184 25.36 -21.94 0.77
CA HIS A 184 25.40 -20.82 -0.17
C HIS A 184 24.81 -21.19 -1.53
N GLY A 185 23.98 -20.31 -2.10
CA GLY A 185 23.38 -20.50 -3.43
C GLY A 185 21.88 -20.78 -3.43
N VAL A 186 21.33 -21.33 -2.34
CA VAL A 186 19.88 -21.62 -2.27
C VAL A 186 19.03 -20.35 -2.11
N SER A 187 19.65 -19.21 -1.80
CA SER A 187 18.97 -17.90 -1.76
C SER A 187 18.27 -17.61 -3.07
N GLY A 188 17.05 -17.08 -2.98
CA GLY A 188 16.15 -16.83 -4.11
C GLY A 188 15.28 -18.03 -4.49
N GLY A 189 15.53 -19.22 -3.94
CA GLY A 189 14.70 -20.40 -4.16
C GLY A 189 13.31 -20.30 -3.49
N PRO A 190 12.32 -21.09 -3.93
CA PRO A 190 10.97 -21.05 -3.37
C PRO A 190 10.89 -21.69 -1.98
N VAL A 191 10.04 -21.12 -1.12
CA VAL A 191 9.57 -21.73 0.13
C VAL A 191 8.13 -22.19 -0.06
N ILE A 192 7.86 -23.46 0.23
CA ILE A 192 6.64 -24.17 -0.14
C ILE A 192 5.91 -24.65 1.12
N ASP A 193 4.59 -24.47 1.15
CA ASP A 193 3.71 -25.17 2.06
C ASP A 193 3.46 -26.60 1.55
N PRO A 194 3.99 -27.65 2.22
CA PRO A 194 3.86 -29.03 1.75
C PRO A 194 2.46 -29.62 1.93
N GLU A 195 1.62 -29.01 2.75
CA GLU A 195 0.24 -29.46 2.97
C GLU A 195 -0.65 -28.93 1.86
N ARG A 196 -0.50 -27.65 1.52
CA ARG A 196 -1.31 -26.99 0.48
C ARG A 196 -0.74 -27.12 -0.93
N GLY A 197 0.55 -27.40 -1.08
CA GLY A 197 1.21 -27.41 -2.38
C GLY A 197 1.26 -26.02 -3.02
N GLU A 198 1.64 -25.01 -2.23
CA GLU A 198 1.70 -23.60 -2.64
C GLU A 198 3.06 -23.01 -2.29
N VAL A 199 3.59 -22.13 -3.14
CA VAL A 199 4.75 -21.30 -2.81
C VAL A 199 4.28 -20.08 -2.03
N ILE A 200 4.93 -19.83 -0.90
CA ILE A 200 4.49 -18.90 0.14
C ILE A 200 5.57 -17.86 0.48
N GLY A 201 6.79 -18.04 -0.03
CA GLY A 201 7.87 -17.10 0.18
C GLY A 201 9.11 -17.39 -0.65
N VAL A 202 10.09 -16.50 -0.52
CA VAL A 202 11.40 -16.59 -1.16
C VAL A 202 12.46 -16.79 -0.08
N LEU A 203 13.28 -17.83 -0.23
CA LEU A 203 14.30 -18.20 0.73
C LEU A 203 15.46 -17.20 0.71
N LYS A 204 15.84 -16.72 1.90
CA LYS A 204 17.08 -15.98 2.14
C LYS A 204 17.95 -16.74 3.13
N SER A 205 19.06 -17.30 2.65
CA SER A 205 20.03 -17.91 3.55
C SER A 205 20.83 -16.83 4.29
N ARG A 206 21.26 -17.13 5.52
CA ARG A 206 22.11 -16.21 6.29
C ARG A 206 23.59 -16.40 5.93
N SER A 207 24.39 -15.38 6.24
CA SER A 207 25.83 -15.35 5.99
C SER A 207 26.56 -16.55 6.59
N ARG A 208 27.72 -16.87 6.02
CA ARG A 208 28.66 -17.91 6.48
C ARG A 208 28.77 -17.85 8.01
N HIS A 209 28.50 -18.97 8.69
CA HIS A 209 28.53 -19.18 10.16
C HIS A 209 27.25 -18.90 10.97
N ALA A 210 26.15 -18.41 10.36
CA ALA A 210 24.86 -18.28 11.05
C ALA A 210 23.92 -19.45 10.69
N ARG A 211 23.37 -20.13 11.70
CA ARG A 211 22.37 -21.20 11.50
C ARG A 211 21.02 -20.61 11.05
N GLY A 212 20.33 -21.34 10.18
CA GLY A 212 18.99 -21.02 9.69
C GLY A 212 18.92 -19.97 8.57
N GLY A 213 17.72 -19.47 8.33
CA GLY A 213 17.43 -18.52 7.25
C GLY A 213 16.19 -17.70 7.54
N THR A 214 15.86 -16.79 6.63
CA THR A 214 14.55 -16.13 6.61
C THR A 214 13.82 -16.44 5.31
N SER A 215 12.51 -16.29 5.33
CA SER A 215 11.69 -16.31 4.12
C SER A 215 10.89 -15.03 4.04
N THR A 216 11.02 -14.34 2.92
CA THR A 216 10.21 -13.16 2.61
C THR A 216 8.90 -13.61 1.99
N GLY A 217 7.78 -13.14 2.54
CA GLY A 217 6.45 -13.44 1.98
C GLY A 217 6.23 -12.85 0.59
N LEU A 218 5.46 -13.54 -0.25
CA LEU A 218 5.21 -13.11 -1.63
C LEU A 218 4.28 -11.90 -1.73
N GLU A 219 3.49 -11.62 -0.68
CA GLU A 219 2.68 -10.42 -0.55
C GLU A 219 3.52 -9.13 -0.59
N GLN A 220 4.83 -9.22 -0.30
CA GLN A 220 5.75 -8.09 -0.38
C GLN A 220 5.87 -7.54 -1.80
N LEU A 221 5.59 -8.35 -2.84
CA LEU A 221 5.53 -7.88 -4.22
C LEU A 221 4.44 -6.83 -4.45
N ARG A 222 3.43 -6.73 -3.57
CA ARG A 222 2.41 -5.66 -3.65
C ARG A 222 3.03 -4.27 -3.51
N THR A 223 4.20 -4.16 -2.89
CA THR A 223 4.97 -2.90 -2.71
C THR A 223 5.80 -2.49 -3.93
N LEU A 224 5.82 -3.28 -5.02
CA LEU A 224 6.43 -2.86 -6.28
C LEU A 224 5.95 -1.45 -6.67
N PRO A 225 6.80 -0.61 -7.27
CA PRO A 225 6.39 0.74 -7.67
C PRO A 225 5.08 0.73 -8.47
N VAL A 226 4.17 1.63 -8.10
CA VAL A 226 2.95 1.90 -8.86
C VAL A 226 3.32 2.92 -9.95
N PRO A 227 2.88 2.75 -11.21
CA PRO A 227 3.14 3.75 -12.24
C PRO A 227 2.57 5.12 -11.81
N PRO A 228 3.29 6.22 -12.06
CA PRO A 228 2.88 7.56 -11.63
C PRO A 228 1.64 8.06 -12.40
N ASP A 229 1.48 7.60 -13.64
CA ASP A 229 0.32 7.87 -14.48
C ASP A 229 -0.70 6.72 -14.39
N ALA A 230 -1.96 7.04 -14.65
CA ALA A 230 -3.00 6.01 -14.76
C ALA A 230 -2.60 4.97 -15.82
N PRO A 231 -2.53 3.67 -15.47
CA PRO A 231 -2.10 2.63 -16.39
C PRO A 231 -3.07 2.55 -17.56
N ARG A 232 -2.55 2.33 -18.77
CA ARG A 232 -3.34 2.19 -20.01
C ARG A 232 -3.37 0.76 -20.52
N ALA A 233 -2.47 -0.07 -20.01
CA ALA A 233 -2.41 -1.49 -20.26
C ALA A 233 -1.86 -2.23 -19.03
N GLU A 234 -2.12 -3.54 -18.96
CA GLU A 234 -1.66 -4.42 -17.88
C GLU A 234 -0.13 -4.36 -17.68
N ARG A 235 0.63 -4.28 -18.79
CA ARG A 235 2.10 -4.22 -18.78
C ARG A 235 2.69 -2.96 -18.13
N ASP A 236 1.88 -1.93 -17.91
CA ASP A 236 2.34 -0.67 -17.32
C ASP A 236 2.53 -0.82 -15.79
N ASP A 237 1.97 -1.87 -15.19
CA ASP A 237 2.13 -2.24 -13.79
C ASP A 237 2.76 -3.65 -13.68
N LEU A 238 4.00 -3.72 -13.18
CA LEU A 238 4.74 -4.99 -13.05
C LEU A 238 4.03 -6.02 -12.19
N TYR A 239 3.37 -5.60 -11.10
CA TYR A 239 2.66 -6.51 -10.21
C TYR A 239 1.47 -7.15 -10.93
N GLN A 240 0.68 -6.32 -11.64
CA GLN A 240 -0.48 -6.80 -12.39
C GLN A 240 -0.03 -7.72 -13.54
N ALA A 241 1.00 -7.33 -14.31
CA ALA A 241 1.52 -8.11 -15.42
C ALA A 241 2.00 -9.52 -15.00
N VAL A 242 2.70 -9.63 -13.87
CA VAL A 242 3.18 -10.92 -13.36
C VAL A 242 2.01 -11.78 -12.89
N PHE A 243 1.14 -11.24 -12.03
CA PHE A 243 0.12 -12.05 -11.38
C PHE A 243 -1.06 -12.38 -12.29
N HIS A 244 -1.42 -11.51 -13.24
CA HIS A 244 -2.38 -11.87 -14.29
C HIS A 244 -1.82 -12.96 -15.21
N ALA A 245 -0.53 -12.92 -15.55
CA ALA A 245 0.11 -13.97 -16.35
C ALA A 245 0.20 -15.29 -15.58
N HIS A 246 0.52 -15.26 -14.28
CA HIS A 246 0.51 -16.45 -13.40
C HIS A 246 -0.88 -17.11 -13.36
N ASP A 247 -1.92 -16.33 -13.08
CA ASP A 247 -3.27 -16.87 -12.87
C ASP A 247 -3.87 -17.43 -14.16
N ARG A 248 -3.62 -16.77 -15.30
CA ARG A 248 -3.97 -17.31 -16.62
C ARG A 248 -3.19 -18.57 -16.96
N TYR A 249 -1.88 -18.61 -16.69
CA TYR A 249 -1.06 -19.80 -16.93
C TYR A 249 -1.63 -21.04 -16.25
N HIS A 250 -1.91 -20.98 -14.95
CA HIS A 250 -2.41 -22.15 -14.22
C HIS A 250 -3.79 -22.61 -14.72
N ARG A 251 -4.68 -21.67 -15.07
CA ARG A 251 -5.98 -22.00 -15.66
C ARG A 251 -5.85 -22.67 -17.02
N ASP A 252 -5.03 -22.10 -17.90
CA ASP A 252 -4.90 -22.57 -19.27
C ASP A 252 -4.15 -23.91 -19.30
N ARG A 253 -3.14 -24.07 -18.44
CA ARG A 253 -2.42 -25.33 -18.23
C ARG A 253 -3.34 -26.45 -17.76
N GLN A 254 -4.27 -26.17 -16.84
CA GLN A 254 -5.24 -27.15 -16.36
C GLN A 254 -6.26 -27.56 -17.43
N ARG A 255 -6.60 -26.65 -18.35
CA ARG A 255 -7.54 -26.92 -19.45
C ARG A 255 -6.89 -27.57 -20.67
N HIS A 256 -5.56 -27.62 -20.74
CA HIS A 256 -4.85 -28.03 -21.94
C HIS A 256 -5.12 -29.52 -22.25
N PRO A 257 -5.64 -29.86 -23.45
CA PRO A 257 -6.06 -31.22 -23.78
C PRO A 257 -4.90 -32.22 -23.84
N ASP A 258 -3.70 -31.76 -24.21
CA ASP A 258 -2.49 -32.61 -24.27
C ASP A 258 -1.72 -32.71 -22.94
N GLY A 259 -2.39 -32.46 -21.81
CA GLY A 259 -1.80 -32.53 -20.46
C GLY A 259 -1.35 -33.94 -20.08
N ARG A 260 -0.17 -34.37 -20.53
CA ARG A 260 0.41 -35.68 -20.18
C ARG A 260 1.10 -35.72 -18.80
N ARG A 261 1.23 -34.57 -18.14
CA ARG A 261 1.88 -34.41 -16.84
C ARG A 261 0.89 -33.86 -15.83
N HIS A 262 1.02 -34.28 -14.57
CA HIS A 262 0.28 -33.69 -13.46
C HIS A 262 0.50 -32.17 -13.41
N THR A 263 -0.58 -31.42 -13.28
CA THR A 263 -0.52 -29.99 -12.98
C THR A 263 -0.40 -29.76 -11.48
N TRP A 264 -0.10 -28.52 -11.08
CA TRP A 264 -0.21 -28.11 -9.69
C TRP A 264 -1.60 -28.39 -9.11
N VAL A 265 -2.67 -28.14 -9.88
CA VAL A 265 -4.07 -28.36 -9.48
C VAL A 265 -4.35 -29.83 -9.19
N ASP A 266 -3.82 -30.74 -10.03
CA ASP A 266 -3.97 -32.19 -9.84
C ASP A 266 -3.29 -32.65 -8.54
N VAL A 267 -2.08 -32.13 -8.26
CA VAL A 267 -1.32 -32.45 -7.06
C VAL A 267 -2.00 -31.90 -5.81
N GLN A 268 -2.44 -30.63 -5.83
CA GLN A 268 -3.17 -29.99 -4.73
C GLN A 268 -4.46 -30.74 -4.39
N SER A 269 -5.16 -31.26 -5.40
CA SER A 269 -6.37 -32.07 -5.20
C SER A 269 -6.11 -33.38 -4.44
N GLN A 270 -4.87 -33.89 -4.47
CA GLN A 270 -4.46 -35.14 -3.83
C GLN A 270 -3.78 -34.95 -2.46
N LEU A 271 -3.21 -33.76 -2.17
CA LEU A 271 -2.51 -33.48 -0.91
C LEU A 271 -3.45 -33.41 0.32
N GLY A 272 -4.77 -33.36 0.11
CA GLY A 272 -5.78 -33.56 1.15
C GLY A 272 -6.02 -32.38 2.09
N ALA A 273 -5.10 -31.40 2.17
CA ALA A 273 -5.35 -30.13 2.85
C ALA A 273 -6.27 -29.26 1.99
N ARG A 274 -7.50 -29.04 2.46
CA ARG A 274 -8.48 -28.14 1.82
C ARG A 274 -8.62 -26.87 2.67
N PRO A 275 -7.81 -25.83 2.42
CA PRO A 275 -7.94 -24.59 3.18
C PRO A 275 -9.17 -23.82 2.69
N GLY A 276 -10.22 -23.76 3.53
CA GLY A 276 -11.51 -23.16 3.17
C GLY A 276 -12.29 -24.05 2.21
N ARG A 277 -13.32 -24.76 2.71
CA ARG A 277 -14.12 -25.77 1.97
C ARG A 277 -14.95 -25.21 0.81
N THR A 278 -14.67 -23.99 0.37
CA THR A 278 -15.48 -23.17 -0.53
C THR A 278 -15.33 -23.56 -1.99
N LEU A 279 -14.09 -23.58 -2.50
CA LEU A 279 -13.79 -23.95 -3.88
C LEU A 279 -12.81 -25.12 -3.90
N THR A 280 -12.96 -26.02 -4.87
CA THR A 280 -11.91 -27.00 -5.20
C THR A 280 -10.67 -26.31 -5.78
N PRO A 281 -9.48 -26.95 -5.79
CA PRO A 281 -8.30 -26.38 -6.46
C PRO A 281 -8.58 -25.99 -7.93
N ASP A 282 -9.33 -26.80 -8.66
CA ASP A 282 -9.75 -26.47 -10.03
C ASP A 282 -10.64 -25.22 -10.05
N GLU A 283 -11.72 -25.19 -9.26
CA GLU A 283 -12.63 -24.03 -9.18
C GLU A 283 -11.90 -22.73 -8.81
N ARG A 284 -10.91 -22.81 -7.91
CA ARG A 284 -10.07 -21.67 -7.49
C ARG A 284 -9.22 -21.14 -8.65
N VAL A 285 -8.51 -22.01 -9.36
CA VAL A 285 -7.71 -21.61 -10.54
C VAL A 285 -8.59 -21.08 -11.68
N GLN A 286 -9.78 -21.68 -11.85
CA GLN A 286 -10.78 -21.21 -12.81
C GLN A 286 -11.26 -19.79 -12.49
N LEU A 287 -11.46 -19.46 -11.22
CA LEU A 287 -11.83 -18.11 -10.78
C LEU A 287 -10.66 -17.13 -10.94
N LEU A 288 -9.47 -17.46 -10.41
CA LEU A 288 -8.28 -16.60 -10.49
C LEU A 288 -7.93 -16.24 -11.93
N GLY A 289 -7.90 -17.22 -12.85
CA GLY A 289 -7.61 -16.95 -14.25
C GLY A 289 -8.65 -16.04 -14.91
N ARG A 290 -9.94 -16.14 -14.53
CA ARG A 290 -11.00 -15.25 -15.06
C ARG A 290 -10.90 -13.84 -14.50
N LEU A 291 -10.58 -13.70 -13.21
CA LEU A 291 -10.29 -12.39 -12.62
C LEU A 291 -9.08 -11.73 -13.31
N ALA A 292 -8.08 -12.51 -13.70
CA ALA A 292 -6.92 -12.05 -14.45
C ALA A 292 -7.19 -11.71 -15.93
N ASP A 293 -8.33 -12.12 -16.50
CA ASP A 293 -8.75 -11.65 -17.83
C ASP A 293 -9.41 -10.25 -17.77
N LEU A 294 -9.83 -9.80 -16.58
CA LEU A 294 -10.31 -8.44 -16.38
C LEU A 294 -9.11 -7.48 -16.22
N PRO A 295 -9.23 -6.22 -16.69
CA PRO A 295 -8.32 -5.17 -16.25
C PRO A 295 -8.27 -5.06 -14.71
N PRO A 296 -7.14 -4.63 -14.12
CA PRO A 296 -6.97 -4.59 -12.67
C PRO A 296 -7.91 -3.57 -11.98
N PRO A 297 -8.06 -3.60 -10.65
CA PRO A 297 -8.82 -2.58 -9.91
C PRO A 297 -8.33 -1.15 -10.23
N ALA A 298 -9.24 -0.18 -10.22
CA ALA A 298 -8.90 1.24 -10.46
C ALA A 298 -7.91 1.80 -9.43
N SER A 299 -8.02 1.37 -8.17
CA SER A 299 -7.06 1.66 -7.10
C SER A 299 -7.13 0.62 -5.98
N THR A 300 -6.13 0.57 -5.10
CA THR A 300 -6.22 -0.22 -3.86
C THR A 300 -7.44 0.21 -3.05
N ARG A 301 -7.76 1.52 -2.94
CA ARG A 301 -8.97 1.98 -2.23
C ARG A 301 -10.25 1.35 -2.78
N SER A 302 -10.43 1.35 -4.10
CA SER A 302 -11.62 0.74 -4.73
C SER A 302 -11.78 -0.75 -4.41
N LEU A 303 -10.67 -1.48 -4.30
CA LEU A 303 -10.68 -2.89 -3.89
C LEU A 303 -11.03 -3.04 -2.40
N LEU A 304 -10.52 -2.16 -1.54
CA LEU A 304 -10.88 -2.11 -0.12
C LEU A 304 -12.38 -1.80 0.05
N ASP A 305 -12.94 -0.85 -0.69
CA ASP A 305 -14.38 -0.53 -0.66
C ASP A 305 -15.24 -1.74 -1.04
N ILE A 306 -14.80 -2.54 -2.03
CA ILE A 306 -15.48 -3.79 -2.38
C ILE A 306 -15.47 -4.74 -1.19
N LEU A 307 -14.32 -4.96 -0.55
CA LEU A 307 -14.19 -5.86 0.59
C LEU A 307 -15.01 -5.39 1.80
N ASP A 308 -14.94 -4.09 2.13
CA ASP A 308 -15.69 -3.46 3.23
C ASP A 308 -17.21 -3.54 3.00
N SER A 309 -17.65 -3.61 1.73
CA SER A 309 -19.06 -3.72 1.35
C SER A 309 -19.61 -5.15 1.38
N LEU A 310 -18.78 -6.16 1.66
CA LEU A 310 -19.21 -7.55 1.75
C LEU A 310 -19.90 -7.81 3.10
N PRO A 311 -21.03 -8.53 3.11
CA PRO A 311 -21.78 -8.79 4.34
C PRO A 311 -20.96 -9.64 5.32
N ASP A 312 -20.99 -9.30 6.61
CA ASP A 312 -20.33 -10.05 7.69
C ASP A 312 -18.80 -10.27 7.49
N PHE A 313 -18.16 -9.49 6.62
CA PHE A 313 -16.72 -9.49 6.42
C PHE A 313 -16.06 -8.43 7.29
N GLN A 314 -15.43 -8.85 8.39
CA GLN A 314 -14.71 -7.96 9.29
C GLN A 314 -13.40 -8.62 9.71
N THR A 315 -12.27 -8.21 9.14
CA THR A 315 -10.94 -8.66 9.61
C THR A 315 -9.87 -7.64 9.20
N PRO A 316 -8.85 -7.39 10.06
CA PRO A 316 -7.72 -6.56 9.67
C PRO A 316 -7.05 -7.14 8.43
N LEU A 317 -6.99 -6.33 7.38
CA LEU A 317 -6.34 -6.71 6.14
C LEU A 317 -4.82 -6.79 6.34
N PRO A 318 -4.17 -7.77 5.71
CA PRO A 318 -2.72 -7.94 5.79
C PRO A 318 -1.98 -6.71 5.26
N LEU A 319 -0.83 -6.43 5.87
CA LEU A 319 0.19 -5.54 5.33
C LEU A 319 1.16 -6.36 4.47
N PRO A 320 1.53 -5.91 3.25
CA PRO A 320 0.98 -4.76 2.52
C PRO A 320 -0.44 -5.01 1.99
N ALA A 321 -1.23 -3.93 1.86
CA ALA A 321 -2.62 -3.98 1.42
C ALA A 321 -2.80 -4.65 0.03
N PRO A 322 -3.96 -5.28 -0.24
CA PRO A 322 -4.32 -5.84 -1.54
C PRO A 322 -4.09 -4.89 -2.73
N ARG A 323 -3.70 -5.42 -3.89
CA ARG A 323 -3.44 -4.66 -5.12
C ARG A 323 -4.12 -5.24 -6.36
N ALA A 324 -4.28 -6.56 -6.45
CA ALA A 324 -4.94 -7.24 -7.56
C ALA A 324 -6.22 -7.96 -7.12
N TRP A 325 -7.07 -8.34 -8.08
CA TRP A 325 -8.28 -9.13 -7.82
C TRP A 325 -8.00 -10.43 -7.06
N ARG A 326 -6.85 -11.06 -7.29
CA ARG A 326 -6.42 -12.25 -6.54
C ARG A 326 -6.22 -11.99 -5.06
N ASP A 327 -5.76 -10.79 -4.69
CA ASP A 327 -5.49 -10.44 -3.29
C ASP A 327 -6.77 -10.31 -2.48
N GLY A 328 -7.82 -9.74 -3.09
CA GLY A 328 -9.15 -9.71 -2.47
C GLY A 328 -9.69 -11.11 -2.23
N LEU A 329 -9.52 -12.04 -3.19
CA LEU A 329 -9.87 -13.44 -2.99
C LEU A 329 -9.05 -14.10 -1.86
N GLY A 330 -7.75 -13.78 -1.78
CA GLY A 330 -6.89 -14.26 -0.70
C GLY A 330 -7.30 -13.78 0.68
N ALA A 331 -7.72 -12.52 0.79
CA ALA A 331 -8.28 -11.98 2.03
C ALA A 331 -9.56 -12.73 2.46
N LEU A 332 -10.44 -13.06 1.51
CA LEU A 332 -11.64 -13.85 1.79
C LEU A 332 -11.32 -15.25 2.31
N TYR A 333 -10.32 -15.93 1.75
CA TYR A 333 -9.99 -17.29 2.16
C TYR A 333 -9.42 -17.41 3.57
N GLU A 334 -8.72 -16.39 4.05
CA GLU A 334 -8.17 -16.39 5.41
C GLU A 334 -9.24 -16.03 6.46
N CYS A 335 -10.17 -15.17 6.08
CA CYS A 335 -11.09 -14.54 7.01
C CYS A 335 -12.49 -15.18 7.03
N ALA A 336 -12.97 -15.67 5.89
CA ALA A 336 -14.28 -16.31 5.79
C ALA A 336 -14.22 -17.76 6.31
N ARG A 337 -14.60 -17.96 7.58
CA ARG A 337 -14.72 -19.29 8.19
C ARG A 337 -16.17 -19.79 8.10
N GLY A 338 -16.36 -21.03 7.66
CA GLY A 338 -17.65 -21.74 7.70
C GLY A 338 -18.47 -21.70 6.40
N ASP A 339 -19.75 -22.04 6.52
CA ASP A 339 -20.64 -22.40 5.39
C ASP A 339 -21.00 -21.22 4.45
N GLY A 340 -20.77 -19.96 4.87
CA GLY A 340 -21.05 -18.74 4.08
C GLY A 340 -19.91 -18.25 3.20
N ALA A 341 -18.74 -18.90 3.23
CA ALA A 341 -17.57 -18.42 2.48
C ALA A 341 -17.75 -18.47 0.95
N LEU A 342 -18.59 -19.39 0.43
CA LEU A 342 -18.94 -19.40 -1.00
C LEU A 342 -19.77 -18.20 -1.40
N ASP A 343 -20.73 -17.80 -0.56
CA ASP A 343 -21.56 -16.62 -0.83
C ASP A 343 -20.67 -15.37 -0.95
N LEU A 344 -19.70 -15.18 -0.05
CA LEU A 344 -18.76 -14.06 -0.08
C LEU A 344 -17.87 -14.05 -1.32
N VAL A 345 -17.35 -15.20 -1.73
CA VAL A 345 -16.51 -15.33 -2.93
C VAL A 345 -17.29 -14.96 -4.19
N LEU A 346 -18.55 -15.38 -4.29
CA LEU A 346 -19.39 -15.08 -5.45
C LEU A 346 -19.85 -13.62 -5.45
N ASP A 347 -20.22 -13.06 -4.30
CA ASP A 347 -20.54 -11.63 -4.16
C ASP A 347 -19.33 -10.77 -4.55
N TYR A 348 -18.13 -11.14 -4.10
CA TYR A 348 -16.89 -10.49 -4.49
C TYR A 348 -16.64 -10.56 -5.99
N ALA A 349 -16.77 -11.74 -6.62
CA ALA A 349 -16.57 -11.90 -8.05
C ALA A 349 -17.54 -11.04 -8.88
N VAL A 350 -18.82 -10.95 -8.50
CA VAL A 350 -19.81 -10.11 -9.17
C VAL A 350 -19.52 -8.62 -8.98
N ARG A 351 -19.05 -8.20 -7.80
CA ARG A 351 -18.63 -6.82 -7.55
C ARG A 351 -17.37 -6.44 -8.32
N ALA A 352 -16.36 -7.33 -8.38
CA ALA A 352 -15.15 -7.13 -9.18
C ALA A 352 -15.49 -6.98 -10.68
N MET A 353 -16.43 -7.77 -11.19
CA MET A 353 -16.93 -7.66 -12.56
C MET A 353 -17.58 -6.28 -12.83
N ALA A 354 -18.32 -5.74 -11.87
CA ALA A 354 -19.01 -4.45 -12.01
C ALA A 354 -18.13 -3.24 -11.65
N ALA A 355 -16.91 -3.45 -11.16
CA ALA A 355 -16.04 -2.41 -10.65
C ALA A 355 -15.48 -1.52 -11.76
N GLU A 356 -15.23 -0.26 -11.41
CA GLU A 356 -14.46 0.66 -12.24
C GLU A 356 -13.03 0.15 -12.40
N ARG A 357 -12.48 0.33 -13.60
CA ARG A 357 -11.17 -0.17 -14.02
C ARG A 357 -10.41 0.96 -14.72
N PRO A 358 -9.08 1.01 -14.60
CA PRO A 358 -8.29 2.12 -15.14
C PRO A 358 -8.31 2.17 -16.68
N PHE A 359 -8.56 1.03 -17.32
CA PHE A 359 -8.76 0.90 -18.76
C PHE A 359 -9.69 -0.29 -19.05
N VAL A 360 -10.20 -0.35 -20.28
CA VAL A 360 -10.95 -1.50 -20.81
C VAL A 360 -10.27 -2.01 -22.08
N THR A 361 -10.27 -3.31 -22.28
CA THR A 361 -9.76 -3.97 -23.49
C THR A 361 -10.92 -4.48 -24.34
N PRO A 362 -10.70 -4.74 -25.65
CA PRO A 362 -11.75 -5.32 -26.50
C PRO A 362 -12.29 -6.67 -26.00
N SER A 363 -11.50 -7.45 -25.26
CA SER A 363 -11.88 -8.75 -24.68
C SER A 363 -12.58 -8.65 -23.32
N THR A 364 -12.71 -7.43 -22.78
CA THR A 364 -13.29 -7.22 -21.45
C THR A 364 -14.75 -7.68 -21.36
N PRO A 365 -15.64 -7.40 -22.34
CA PRO A 365 -17.03 -7.89 -22.29
C PRO A 365 -17.12 -9.42 -22.24
N GLU A 366 -16.31 -10.12 -23.03
CA GLU A 366 -16.28 -11.58 -23.03
C GLU A 366 -15.73 -12.14 -21.70
N ALA A 367 -14.73 -11.48 -21.10
CA ALA A 367 -14.21 -11.84 -19.79
C ALA A 367 -15.25 -11.67 -18.67
N GLU A 368 -16.04 -10.61 -18.71
CA GLU A 368 -17.17 -10.39 -17.78
C GLU A 368 -18.24 -11.46 -17.92
N GLU A 369 -18.63 -11.79 -19.16
CA GLU A 369 -19.60 -12.86 -19.41
C GLU A 369 -19.08 -14.23 -18.92
N ALA A 370 -17.81 -14.55 -19.21
CA ALA A 370 -17.18 -15.79 -18.76
C ALA A 370 -17.05 -15.89 -17.23
N LEU A 371 -16.83 -14.77 -16.54
CA LEU A 371 -16.83 -14.70 -15.08
C LEU A 371 -18.24 -14.85 -14.50
N TRP A 372 -19.23 -14.19 -15.10
CA TRP A 372 -20.62 -14.35 -14.71
C TRP A 372 -21.10 -15.80 -14.84
N ASP A 373 -20.85 -16.43 -15.99
CA ASP A 373 -21.32 -17.80 -16.25
C ASP A 373 -20.75 -18.79 -15.24
N TRP A 374 -19.46 -18.64 -14.91
CA TRP A 374 -18.82 -19.41 -13.86
C TRP A 374 -19.43 -19.14 -12.49
N ALA A 375 -19.60 -17.86 -12.11
CA ALA A 375 -20.16 -17.49 -10.81
C ALA A 375 -21.59 -18.00 -10.67
N TRP A 376 -22.40 -17.91 -11.73
CA TRP A 376 -23.77 -18.41 -11.77
C TRP A 376 -23.82 -19.93 -11.66
N GLN A 377 -22.93 -20.66 -12.36
CA GLN A 377 -22.82 -22.10 -12.24
C GLN A 377 -22.44 -22.52 -10.81
N ALA A 378 -21.45 -21.86 -10.21
CA ALA A 378 -21.04 -22.11 -8.83
C ALA A 378 -22.18 -21.81 -7.83
N ALA A 379 -22.98 -20.77 -8.10
CA ALA A 379 -24.12 -20.36 -7.29
C ALA A 379 -25.27 -21.38 -7.29
N GLN A 380 -25.30 -22.34 -8.22
CA GLN A 380 -26.31 -23.42 -8.22
C GLN A 380 -26.20 -24.34 -6.99
N ARG A 381 -25.06 -24.30 -6.29
CA ARG A 381 -24.85 -24.97 -4.99
C ARG A 381 -25.53 -24.23 -3.82
N LEU A 382 -25.98 -22.99 -4.04
CA LEU A 382 -26.54 -22.10 -3.02
C LEU A 382 -28.07 -22.03 -3.07
N GLY A 383 -28.65 -21.57 -1.96
CA GLY A 383 -30.09 -21.34 -1.84
C GLY A 383 -30.63 -20.28 -2.81
N VAL A 384 -31.95 -20.31 -3.05
CA VAL A 384 -32.65 -19.37 -3.96
C VAL A 384 -32.43 -17.90 -3.56
N ARG A 385 -32.31 -17.60 -2.25
CA ARG A 385 -32.07 -16.24 -1.76
C ARG A 385 -30.74 -15.67 -2.25
N HIS A 386 -29.64 -16.41 -2.12
CA HIS A 386 -28.32 -15.98 -2.58
C HIS A 386 -28.28 -15.81 -4.10
N ARG A 387 -28.87 -16.75 -4.86
CA ARG A 387 -28.97 -16.62 -6.32
C ARG A 387 -29.75 -15.37 -6.76
N ARG A 388 -30.82 -15.01 -6.05
CA ARG A 388 -31.55 -13.75 -6.29
C ARG A 388 -30.71 -12.52 -5.97
N SER A 389 -29.94 -12.56 -4.87
CA SER A 389 -29.01 -11.49 -4.49
C SER A 389 -27.96 -11.26 -5.59
N LEU A 390 -27.27 -12.32 -6.03
CA LEU A 390 -26.26 -12.25 -7.10
C LEU A 390 -26.83 -11.71 -8.42
N ALA A 391 -28.03 -12.16 -8.82
CA ALA A 391 -28.70 -11.65 -10.01
C ALA A 391 -29.06 -10.15 -9.89
N ALA A 392 -29.55 -9.72 -8.72
CA ALA A 392 -29.85 -8.31 -8.46
C ALA A 392 -28.58 -7.45 -8.49
N GLN A 393 -27.48 -7.94 -7.91
CA GLN A 393 -26.17 -7.26 -7.95
C GLN A 393 -25.68 -7.10 -9.39
N ARG A 394 -25.78 -8.14 -10.23
CA ARG A 394 -25.43 -8.03 -11.67
C ARG A 394 -26.25 -6.93 -12.36
N ILE A 395 -27.57 -6.91 -12.14
CA ILE A 395 -28.46 -5.90 -12.73
C ILE A 395 -28.06 -4.49 -12.26
N ASN A 396 -27.83 -4.31 -10.96
CA ASN A 396 -27.43 -3.02 -10.40
C ASN A 396 -26.07 -2.56 -10.92
N GLY A 397 -25.12 -3.48 -11.11
CA GLY A 397 -23.83 -3.21 -11.73
C GLY A 397 -23.98 -2.72 -13.16
N PHE A 398 -24.81 -3.37 -13.98
CA PHE A 398 -25.11 -2.89 -15.35
C PHE A 398 -25.78 -1.52 -15.39
N LEU A 399 -26.69 -1.24 -14.45
CA LEU A 399 -27.37 0.05 -14.38
C LEU A 399 -26.42 1.18 -13.95
N SER A 400 -25.47 0.87 -13.05
CA SER A 400 -24.49 1.82 -12.53
C SER A 400 -23.30 2.03 -13.48
N GLY A 401 -22.94 1.02 -14.29
CA GLY A 401 -21.81 1.02 -15.23
C GLY A 401 -22.10 1.63 -16.60
N ARG A 402 -23.31 2.16 -16.87
CA ARG A 402 -23.54 2.96 -18.09
C ARG A 402 -22.89 4.33 -17.91
N PRO A 403 -21.85 4.70 -18.68
CA PRO A 403 -21.43 6.09 -18.72
C PRO A 403 -22.64 6.92 -19.15
N ALA A 404 -22.98 7.94 -18.37
CA ALA A 404 -23.87 8.99 -18.83
C ALA A 404 -23.31 9.46 -20.18
N VAL A 405 -24.08 9.22 -21.26
CA VAL A 405 -23.76 9.70 -22.61
C VAL A 405 -23.27 11.13 -22.46
N ALA A 406 -22.02 11.38 -22.89
CA ALA A 406 -21.36 12.66 -22.78
C ALA A 406 -22.31 13.78 -23.21
N ALA A 407 -22.92 14.45 -22.23
CA ALA A 407 -23.61 15.69 -22.48
C ALA A 407 -22.53 16.68 -22.91
N ALA A 408 -22.69 17.22 -24.12
CA ALA A 408 -21.82 18.22 -24.69
C ALA A 408 -21.49 19.33 -23.66
N PRO A 409 -20.30 19.93 -23.72
CA PRO A 409 -19.92 21.01 -22.81
C PRO A 409 -20.79 22.22 -23.10
N GLY A 410 -21.87 22.37 -22.32
CA GLY A 410 -22.84 23.43 -22.55
C GLY A 410 -24.14 23.18 -21.80
N THR A 411 -24.14 23.58 -20.53
CA THR A 411 -25.25 24.11 -19.71
C THR A 411 -25.13 23.60 -18.28
N GLY A 412 -24.59 24.45 -17.40
CA GLY A 412 -24.47 24.17 -15.98
C GLY A 412 -25.85 24.01 -15.34
N ARG A 413 -26.14 22.80 -14.88
CA ARG A 413 -27.17 22.55 -13.85
C ARG A 413 -26.51 22.62 -12.47
N PRO A 414 -27.07 23.31 -11.47
CA PRO A 414 -26.38 23.56 -10.19
C PRO A 414 -26.29 22.34 -9.24
N GLY A 415 -26.74 21.15 -9.65
CA GLY A 415 -26.92 19.99 -8.76
C GLY A 415 -25.67 19.15 -8.46
N GLY A 416 -24.52 19.38 -9.12
CA GLY A 416 -23.33 18.54 -8.97
C GLY A 416 -22.27 19.01 -7.96
N ARG A 417 -22.46 20.18 -7.31
CA ARG A 417 -21.47 20.77 -6.40
C ARG A 417 -21.58 20.26 -4.96
N ALA A 418 -22.80 20.19 -4.41
CA ALA A 418 -23.03 19.74 -3.04
C ALA A 418 -22.65 18.27 -2.80
N ASP A 419 -22.87 17.41 -3.82
CA ASP A 419 -22.62 15.97 -3.76
C ASP A 419 -21.10 15.65 -3.77
N ARG A 420 -20.32 16.43 -4.53
CA ARG A 420 -18.84 16.35 -4.53
C ARG A 420 -18.21 16.91 -3.26
N ASP A 421 -18.86 17.88 -2.62
CA ASP A 421 -18.36 18.53 -1.40
C ASP A 421 -18.64 17.68 -0.15
N GLN A 422 -19.77 16.96 -0.08
CA GLN A 422 -20.01 15.95 0.97
C GLN A 422 -19.16 14.69 0.80
N GLY A 423 -18.91 14.28 -0.46
CA GLY A 423 -18.19 13.06 -0.78
C GLY A 423 -16.73 13.02 -0.33
N ARG A 424 -16.11 14.15 0.03
CA ARG A 424 -14.72 14.17 0.53
C ARG A 424 -14.64 14.18 2.06
N ALA A 425 -15.66 14.67 2.77
CA ALA A 425 -15.71 14.59 4.23
C ALA A 425 -15.87 13.14 4.67
N ALA A 426 -16.46 12.35 3.76
CA ALA A 426 -16.60 10.91 3.84
C ALA A 426 -15.46 10.14 3.15
N GLN A 427 -14.31 10.74 2.83
CA GLN A 427 -13.16 10.01 2.29
C GLN A 427 -12.13 9.69 3.36
N PRO A 428 -11.45 8.53 3.26
CA PRO A 428 -10.36 8.22 4.16
C PRO A 428 -9.20 9.20 3.95
N CYS A 429 -8.50 9.52 5.03
CA CYS A 429 -7.32 10.38 5.00
C CYS A 429 -6.13 9.68 5.67
N VAL A 430 -4.94 10.23 5.46
CA VAL A 430 -3.73 9.77 6.13
C VAL A 430 -3.43 10.71 7.29
N LEU A 431 -3.19 10.17 8.47
CA LEU A 431 -2.77 10.90 9.65
C LEU A 431 -1.31 10.56 9.96
N LEU A 432 -0.46 11.58 9.97
CA LEU A 432 0.89 11.52 10.54
C LEU A 432 0.86 12.24 11.88
N GLU A 433 1.19 11.55 12.95
CA GLU A 433 1.33 12.14 14.28
C GLU A 433 2.80 12.20 14.66
N LEU A 434 3.27 13.37 15.11
CA LEU A 434 4.58 13.54 15.72
C LEU A 434 4.40 13.97 17.18
N VAL A 435 5.08 13.27 18.09
CA VAL A 435 5.12 13.61 19.52
C VAL A 435 6.54 14.01 19.88
N GLN A 436 6.73 15.24 20.36
CA GLN A 436 8.04 15.71 20.77
C GLN A 436 8.39 15.18 22.16
N ARG A 437 9.64 14.73 22.34
CA ARG A 437 10.16 14.36 23.65
C ARG A 437 10.78 15.59 24.29
N HIS A 438 10.14 16.13 25.33
CA HIS A 438 10.57 17.38 25.96
C HIS A 438 12.03 17.39 26.45
N TRP A 439 12.58 16.21 26.80
CA TRP A 439 13.97 16.05 27.23
C TRP A 439 14.96 15.75 26.10
N GLU A 440 14.48 15.50 24.87
CA GLU A 440 15.27 15.26 23.65
C GLU A 440 14.65 16.06 22.48
N PRO A 441 14.86 17.38 22.41
CA PRO A 441 14.12 18.25 21.49
C PRO A 441 14.41 17.99 20.01
N ASP A 442 15.52 17.32 19.68
CA ASP A 442 15.92 16.90 18.33
C ASP A 442 15.39 15.50 17.96
N ARG A 443 14.54 14.92 18.81
CA ARG A 443 13.92 13.61 18.63
C ARG A 443 12.41 13.68 18.79
N CYS A 444 11.71 12.84 18.04
CA CYS A 444 10.27 12.66 18.16
C CYS A 444 9.89 11.19 18.05
N ASP A 445 8.77 10.85 18.66
CA ASP A 445 8.05 9.62 18.37
C ASP A 445 7.07 9.94 17.23
N TRP A 446 6.84 8.99 16.32
CA TRP A 446 5.91 9.20 15.21
C TRP A 446 5.02 8.00 14.98
N SER A 447 3.81 8.23 14.48
CA SER A 447 2.92 7.19 14.00
C SER A 447 2.23 7.59 12.70
N VAL A 448 2.00 6.62 11.82
CA VAL A 448 1.25 6.77 10.56
C VAL A 448 -0.01 5.92 10.62
N CYS A 449 -1.16 6.57 10.40
CA CYS A 449 -2.48 5.95 10.46
C CYS A 449 -3.28 6.21 9.18
N VAL A 450 -4.14 5.27 8.83
CA VAL A 450 -5.25 5.51 7.88
C VAL A 450 -6.50 5.78 8.69
N VAL A 451 -7.13 6.94 8.47
CA VAL A 451 -8.37 7.33 9.15
C VAL A 451 -9.52 7.07 8.20
N ALA A 452 -10.45 6.22 8.62
CA ALA A 452 -11.67 5.93 7.88
C ALA A 452 -12.61 7.15 7.90
N PRO A 453 -13.57 7.23 6.96
CA PRO A 453 -14.60 8.29 6.94
C PRO A 453 -15.36 8.46 8.25
N GLY A 454 -15.53 7.38 9.01
CA GLY A 454 -16.20 7.38 10.33
C GLY A 454 -15.32 7.88 11.49
N GLY A 455 -14.08 8.26 11.23
CA GLY A 455 -13.12 8.74 12.25
C GLY A 455 -12.30 7.63 12.91
N GLU A 456 -12.57 6.35 12.61
CA GLU A 456 -11.76 5.23 13.11
C GLU A 456 -10.37 5.26 12.46
N ALA A 457 -9.32 5.23 13.28
CA ALA A 457 -7.94 5.27 12.81
C ALA A 457 -7.26 3.91 12.97
N VAL A 458 -6.74 3.37 11.86
CA VAL A 458 -5.94 2.15 11.85
C VAL A 458 -4.47 2.53 11.72
N ARG A 459 -3.69 2.25 12.77
CA ARG A 459 -2.24 2.49 12.80
C ARG A 459 -1.52 1.48 11.90
N LEU A 460 -0.66 1.98 11.03
CA LEU A 460 0.16 1.15 10.13
C LEU A 460 1.56 0.92 10.69
N GLU A 461 2.19 1.98 11.19
CA GLU A 461 3.56 1.94 11.68
C GLU A 461 3.79 3.06 12.70
N GLU A 462 4.68 2.80 13.64
CA GLU A 462 5.17 3.77 14.61
C GLU A 462 6.64 3.52 14.89
N ALA A 463 7.36 4.58 15.25
CA ALA A 463 8.69 4.44 15.79
C ALA A 463 8.94 5.52 16.85
N GLU A 464 9.73 5.13 17.85
CA GLU A 464 10.14 6.01 18.93
C GLU A 464 11.53 6.59 18.66
N ARG A 465 11.77 7.79 19.22
CA ARG A 465 13.08 8.42 19.30
C ARG A 465 13.76 8.59 17.93
N ALA A 466 12.99 8.92 16.91
CA ALA A 466 13.50 9.22 15.57
C ALA A 466 14.12 10.63 15.52
N PRO A 467 15.22 10.85 14.80
CA PRO A 467 15.77 12.19 14.59
C PRO A 467 14.80 13.05 13.79
N LEU A 468 14.49 14.24 14.31
CA LEU A 468 13.63 15.21 13.62
C LEU A 468 14.26 15.62 12.27
N ALA A 469 15.59 15.76 12.25
CA ALA A 469 16.36 15.91 11.03
C ALA A 469 16.37 14.58 10.24
N GLY A 470 15.88 14.62 9.00
CA GLY A 470 15.86 13.45 8.13
C GLY A 470 14.64 12.54 8.26
N LEU A 471 13.60 12.96 9.01
CA LEU A 471 12.31 12.24 9.11
C LEU A 471 11.68 11.77 7.79
N PRO A 472 11.80 12.47 6.65
CA PRO A 472 11.17 12.00 5.42
C PRO A 472 11.62 10.60 4.97
N ALA A 473 12.86 10.21 5.26
CA ALA A 473 13.40 8.92 4.85
C ALA A 473 12.73 7.71 5.55
N PRO A 474 12.68 7.61 6.89
CA PRO A 474 11.97 6.53 7.56
C PRO A 474 10.44 6.57 7.33
N LEU A 475 9.86 7.74 7.07
CA LEU A 475 8.42 7.87 6.81
C LEU A 475 8.01 7.47 5.38
N ALA A 476 8.96 7.35 4.44
CA ALA A 476 8.65 7.16 3.02
C ALA A 476 7.84 5.89 2.74
N VAL A 477 8.20 4.77 3.35
CA VAL A 477 7.51 3.48 3.17
C VAL A 477 6.11 3.48 3.81
N PRO A 478 5.94 3.81 5.11
CA PRO A 478 4.61 3.80 5.73
C PRO A 478 3.66 4.83 5.12
N LEU A 479 4.16 6.02 4.73
CA LEU A 479 3.33 7.01 4.04
C LEU A 479 2.93 6.54 2.64
N ALA A 480 3.83 5.92 1.88
CA ALA A 480 3.48 5.37 0.57
C ALA A 480 2.39 4.29 0.68
N GLU A 481 2.46 3.43 1.69
CA GLU A 481 1.41 2.43 1.97
C GLU A 481 0.09 3.08 2.40
N ALA A 482 0.13 4.07 3.29
CA ALA A 482 -1.06 4.81 3.72
C ALA A 482 -1.74 5.52 2.55
N PHE A 483 -0.96 6.19 1.70
CA PHE A 483 -1.46 6.85 0.51
C PHE A 483 -2.07 5.85 -0.47
N ARG A 484 -1.45 4.70 -0.69
CA ARG A 484 -2.02 3.65 -1.55
C ARG A 484 -3.40 3.17 -1.07
N ARG A 485 -3.62 3.11 0.25
CA ARG A 485 -4.92 2.72 0.85
C ARG A 485 -6.01 3.77 0.70
N CYS A 486 -5.65 5.04 0.52
CA CYS A 486 -6.58 6.16 0.52
C CYS A 486 -6.76 6.84 -0.84
N ASP A 487 -5.72 6.82 -1.70
CA ASP A 487 -5.70 7.53 -2.97
C ASP A 487 -6.69 6.91 -3.97
N GLU A 488 -7.45 7.77 -4.64
CA GLU A 488 -8.28 7.44 -5.80
C GLU A 488 -7.67 8.02 -7.08
N PRO A 489 -7.98 7.47 -8.27
CA PRO A 489 -7.50 8.03 -9.53
C PRO A 489 -7.84 9.52 -9.67
N GLY A 490 -6.81 10.35 -9.82
CA GLY A 490 -6.96 11.81 -9.95
C GLY A 490 -7.38 12.54 -8.68
N ARG A 491 -7.45 11.85 -7.53
CA ARG A 491 -7.88 12.39 -6.24
C ARG A 491 -6.95 11.91 -5.13
N PRO A 492 -5.80 12.58 -4.92
CA PRO A 492 -4.89 12.23 -3.83
C PRO A 492 -5.54 12.49 -2.47
N ALA A 493 -5.32 11.58 -1.53
CA ALA A 493 -5.83 11.67 -0.18
C ALA A 493 -5.21 12.84 0.59
N LEU A 494 -6.01 13.44 1.47
CA LEU A 494 -5.57 14.45 2.41
C LEU A 494 -4.55 13.84 3.39
N LEU A 495 -3.40 14.50 3.56
CA LEU A 495 -2.48 14.25 4.65
C LEU A 495 -2.78 15.23 5.80
N GLN A 496 -3.27 14.71 6.91
CA GLN A 496 -3.36 15.43 8.17
C GLN A 496 -2.07 15.19 8.97
N VAL A 497 -1.43 16.26 9.44
CA VAL A 497 -0.23 16.16 10.25
C VAL A 497 -0.51 16.74 11.63
N ALA A 498 -0.61 15.87 12.63
CA ALA A 498 -0.79 16.25 14.02
C ALA A 498 0.58 16.54 14.65
N LEU A 499 0.76 17.78 15.08
CA LEU A 499 2.00 18.30 15.64
C LEU A 499 1.71 19.00 16.97
N PRO A 500 2.59 18.90 17.98
CA PRO A 500 2.53 19.78 19.14
C PRO A 500 2.76 21.23 18.69
N HIS A 501 2.27 22.18 19.47
CA HIS A 501 2.36 23.61 19.13
C HIS A 501 3.79 24.08 18.83
N SER A 502 4.79 23.51 19.52
CA SER A 502 6.22 23.78 19.32
C SER A 502 6.74 23.37 17.93
N LEU A 503 6.07 22.41 17.27
CA LEU A 503 6.45 21.86 15.97
C LEU A 503 5.52 22.32 14.84
N LEU A 504 4.49 23.13 15.09
CA LEU A 504 3.61 23.67 14.03
C LEU A 504 4.35 24.43 12.93
N GLY A 505 5.58 24.87 13.21
CA GLY A 505 6.45 25.51 12.22
C GLY A 505 7.08 24.57 11.19
N LEU A 506 7.01 23.25 11.36
CA LEU A 506 7.59 22.27 10.44
C LEU A 506 7.02 22.42 9.02
N ASP A 507 7.91 22.24 8.04
CA ASP A 507 7.63 22.40 6.62
C ASP A 507 7.28 21.07 5.94
N VAL A 508 6.33 20.34 6.53
CA VAL A 508 5.95 19.00 6.07
C VAL A 508 5.46 18.98 4.62
N ASP A 509 4.84 20.06 4.16
CA ASP A 509 4.45 20.22 2.76
C ASP A 509 5.63 20.35 1.78
N ASP A 510 6.83 20.66 2.26
CA ASP A 510 8.07 20.69 1.47
C ASP A 510 8.85 19.37 1.48
N TRP A 511 8.47 18.44 2.35
CA TRP A 511 9.18 17.17 2.47
C TRP A 511 9.11 16.38 1.17
N ARG A 512 10.23 15.74 0.84
CA ARG A 512 10.35 14.80 -0.28
C ARG A 512 10.60 13.42 0.29
N LEU A 513 9.68 12.49 0.04
CA LEU A 513 9.84 11.10 0.47
C LEU A 513 10.89 10.37 -0.37
N ARG A 514 11.04 10.77 -1.65
CA ARG A 514 12.12 10.31 -2.53
C ARG A 514 12.82 11.49 -3.19
N PRO A 515 14.13 11.39 -3.51
CA PRO A 515 14.90 12.48 -4.11
C PRO A 515 14.28 13.05 -5.41
N ASP A 516 13.76 12.15 -6.25
CA ASP A 516 13.21 12.49 -7.58
C ASP A 516 11.73 12.93 -7.52
N GLU A 517 11.09 12.83 -6.36
CA GLU A 517 9.69 13.20 -6.20
C GLU A 517 9.50 14.69 -5.91
N PRO A 518 8.39 15.31 -6.38
CA PRO A 518 7.97 16.61 -5.90
C PRO A 518 7.69 16.61 -4.38
N PRO A 519 7.71 17.79 -3.74
CA PRO A 519 7.30 17.92 -2.34
C PRO A 519 5.88 17.43 -2.07
N LEU A 520 5.61 16.95 -0.85
CA LEU A 520 4.30 16.40 -0.45
C LEU A 520 3.14 17.36 -0.73
N GLY A 521 3.29 18.65 -0.43
CA GLY A 521 2.24 19.67 -0.64
C GLY A 521 1.89 19.93 -2.11
N VAL A 522 2.78 19.56 -3.04
CA VAL A 522 2.54 19.59 -4.49
C VAL A 522 1.85 18.31 -4.95
N LEU A 523 2.14 17.18 -4.31
CA LEU A 523 1.54 15.89 -4.67
C LEU A 523 0.12 15.73 -4.13
N ARG A 524 -0.16 16.32 -2.97
CA ARG A 524 -1.44 16.15 -2.26
C ARG A 524 -1.76 17.33 -1.35
N PRO A 525 -3.03 17.48 -0.93
CA PRO A 525 -3.39 18.38 0.15
C PRO A 525 -2.71 17.97 1.46
N VAL A 526 -2.06 18.92 2.12
CA VAL A 526 -1.38 18.74 3.41
C VAL A 526 -1.90 19.81 4.36
N VAL A 527 -2.40 19.37 5.51
CA VAL A 527 -2.90 20.24 6.58
C VAL A 527 -2.25 19.92 7.91
N LEU A 528 -2.12 20.93 8.76
CA LEU A 528 -1.57 20.80 10.10
C LEU A 528 -2.69 20.80 11.14
N ARG A 529 -2.50 20.02 12.21
CA ARG A 529 -3.37 19.92 13.38
C ARG A 529 -2.54 20.09 14.64
N CYS A 530 -3.08 20.77 15.65
CA CYS A 530 -2.40 20.99 16.93
C CYS A 530 -2.76 19.85 17.89
N SER A 531 -1.83 18.94 18.17
CA SER A 531 -2.11 17.74 18.97
C SER A 531 -2.30 18.01 20.46
N ASP A 532 -1.66 19.05 20.97
CA ASP A 532 -1.66 19.47 22.37
C ASP A 532 -2.49 20.74 22.60
N ARG A 533 -3.50 21.00 21.73
CA ARG A 533 -4.35 22.20 21.77
C ARG A 533 -5.08 22.42 23.11
N ASP A 534 -5.24 21.37 23.90
CA ASP A 534 -5.91 21.38 25.21
C ASP A 534 -4.92 21.49 26.40
N GLN A 535 -3.62 21.41 26.10
CA GLN A 535 -2.50 21.44 27.05
C GLN A 535 -1.56 22.63 26.82
N LEU A 536 -1.98 23.62 26.02
CA LEU A 536 -1.17 24.81 25.77
C LEU A 536 -0.90 25.55 27.09
N PRO A 537 0.33 26.05 27.35
CA PRO A 537 0.67 26.76 28.59
C PRO A 537 -0.29 27.94 28.85
N GLU A 538 -0.48 28.41 30.08
CA GLU A 538 -1.21 29.66 30.32
C GLU A 538 -0.21 30.83 30.29
N ASP A 539 -0.57 31.95 29.64
CA ASP A 539 0.25 33.17 29.70
C ASP A 539 0.05 33.92 31.04
N ASP A 540 -0.99 33.59 31.81
CA ASP A 540 -1.35 34.19 33.10
C ASP A 540 -1.83 33.11 34.10
N GLU A 541 -1.29 33.09 35.33
CA GLU A 541 -1.60 32.14 36.43
C GLU A 541 -3.07 32.17 36.96
N ALA A 542 -3.99 32.89 36.31
CA ALA A 542 -5.32 33.17 36.84
C ALA A 542 -6.47 32.30 36.27
N ALA A 543 -6.23 31.42 35.29
CA ALA A 543 -7.30 30.71 34.56
C ALA A 543 -7.56 29.25 35.01
N SER A 544 -7.11 28.87 36.22
CA SER A 544 -7.25 27.50 36.75
C SER A 544 -8.65 27.14 37.31
N TYR A 545 -9.74 27.44 36.61
CA TYR A 545 -11.07 26.89 36.93
C TYR A 545 -11.74 26.31 35.67
N GLY A 546 -12.11 25.02 35.71
CA GLY A 546 -12.60 24.23 34.58
C GLY A 546 -13.87 24.70 33.85
N ALA A 547 -14.45 25.85 34.21
CA ALA A 547 -15.51 26.50 33.47
C ALA A 547 -15.01 27.15 32.15
N ASP A 548 -13.78 27.67 32.13
CA ASP A 548 -13.21 28.38 30.96
C ASP A 548 -12.86 27.42 29.81
N ARG A 549 -12.51 26.15 30.13
CA ARG A 549 -12.23 25.10 29.12
C ARG A 549 -13.46 24.69 28.30
N LEU A 550 -14.63 24.59 28.94
CA LEU A 550 -15.88 24.23 28.25
C LEU A 550 -16.34 25.34 27.29
N ASP A 551 -16.10 26.61 27.65
CA ASP A 551 -16.42 27.78 26.84
C ASP A 551 -15.55 27.85 25.57
N ILE A 552 -14.23 27.61 25.71
CA ILE A 552 -13.29 27.58 24.57
C ILE A 552 -13.64 26.49 23.56
N ASP A 553 -14.02 25.29 24.02
CA ASP A 553 -14.39 24.19 23.12
C ASP A 553 -15.71 24.45 22.40
N GLU A 554 -16.68 25.09 23.06
CA GLU A 554 -17.91 25.53 22.41
C GLU A 554 -17.62 26.63 21.38
N GLU A 555 -16.76 27.59 21.69
CA GLU A 555 -16.31 28.63 20.78
C GLU A 555 -15.62 28.04 19.53
N ARG A 556 -14.68 27.10 19.70
CA ARG A 556 -14.01 26.37 18.61
C ARG A 556 -15.04 25.69 17.69
N ARG A 557 -16.00 24.97 18.27
CA ARG A 557 -17.09 24.33 17.50
C ARG A 557 -17.98 25.35 16.81
N ALA A 558 -18.27 26.49 17.43
CA ALA A 558 -19.07 27.56 16.83
C ALA A 558 -18.36 28.20 15.62
N ARG A 559 -17.07 28.53 15.75
CA ARG A 559 -16.23 29.05 14.66
C ARG A 559 -16.13 28.04 13.52
N TRP A 560 -15.87 26.77 13.83
CA TRP A 560 -15.82 25.69 12.84
C TRP A 560 -17.12 25.56 12.04
N ARG A 561 -18.27 25.44 12.74
CA ARG A 561 -19.59 25.36 12.11
C ARG A 561 -19.87 26.58 11.23
N TRP A 562 -19.50 27.78 11.68
CA TRP A 562 -19.72 28.99 10.91
C TRP A 562 -18.91 28.97 9.61
N LEU A 563 -17.60 28.67 9.68
CA LEU A 563 -16.70 28.63 8.53
C LEU A 563 -17.10 27.59 7.47
N HIS A 564 -17.80 26.54 7.89
CA HIS A 564 -18.27 25.50 6.99
C HIS A 564 -19.66 25.77 6.41
N ALA A 565 -20.46 26.62 7.08
CA ALA A 565 -21.80 27.03 6.64
C ALA A 565 -21.82 28.34 5.84
N HIS A 566 -20.82 29.20 6.02
CA HIS A 566 -20.76 30.54 5.43
C HIS A 566 -19.39 30.84 4.83
N ARG A 567 -19.35 31.92 4.04
CA ARG A 567 -18.14 32.39 3.37
C ARG A 567 -17.11 32.90 4.39
N ALA A 568 -15.93 32.30 4.41
CA ALA A 568 -14.82 32.70 5.26
C ALA A 568 -14.29 34.10 4.90
N LYS A 569 -13.76 34.81 5.89
CA LYS A 569 -13.09 36.11 5.74
C LYS A 569 -11.66 36.00 6.25
N ALA A 570 -10.67 36.24 5.40
CA ALA A 570 -9.29 36.30 5.82
C ALA A 570 -8.97 37.63 6.54
N GLU A 571 -8.12 37.56 7.58
CA GLU A 571 -7.68 38.72 8.34
C GLU A 571 -6.18 38.62 8.65
N VAL A 572 -5.40 39.60 8.17
CA VAL A 572 -3.94 39.62 8.35
C VAL A 572 -3.58 40.19 9.72
N LEU A 573 -2.92 39.39 10.56
CA LEU A 573 -2.72 39.73 11.97
C LEU A 573 -1.31 40.26 12.28
N ASP A 574 -0.30 39.89 11.52
CA ASP A 574 1.11 40.19 11.83
C ASP A 574 1.76 41.20 10.89
N CYS A 575 1.01 41.72 9.92
CA CYS A 575 1.53 42.64 8.91
C CYS A 575 0.55 43.79 8.66
N ASP A 576 1.09 45.00 8.56
CA ASP A 576 0.37 46.21 8.16
C ASP A 576 1.19 46.91 7.07
N GLU A 577 0.70 46.88 5.82
CA GLU A 577 1.37 47.45 4.65
C GLU A 577 2.88 47.10 4.53
N GLY A 578 3.24 45.85 4.86
CA GLY A 578 4.62 45.35 4.82
C GLY A 578 5.40 45.52 6.12
N LEU A 579 4.91 46.33 7.05
CA LEU A 579 5.47 46.48 8.40
C LEU A 579 5.03 45.30 9.28
N ARG A 580 5.98 44.70 9.99
CA ARG A 580 5.69 43.64 10.97
C ARG A 580 5.04 44.27 12.22
N LYS A 581 3.95 43.70 12.70
CA LYS A 581 3.31 44.02 14.00
C LYS A 581 3.05 42.74 14.79
N PRO A 582 3.13 42.72 16.14
CA PRO A 582 2.93 41.50 16.92
C PRO A 582 1.53 40.92 16.70
N VAL A 583 1.40 39.59 16.82
CA VAL A 583 0.09 38.93 16.79
C VAL A 583 -0.70 39.37 18.03
N PRO A 584 -2.00 39.74 17.90
CA PRO A 584 -2.80 40.18 19.04
C PRO A 584 -2.87 39.15 20.18
N PRO A 585 -3.03 39.59 21.44
CA PRO A 585 -3.24 38.69 22.58
C PRO A 585 -4.58 37.95 22.45
N VAL A 586 -4.73 36.85 23.20
CA VAL A 586 -5.85 35.89 23.05
C VAL A 586 -7.21 36.55 23.23
N GLU A 587 -7.33 37.51 24.15
CA GLU A 587 -8.58 38.22 24.45
C GLU A 587 -9.06 39.03 23.22
N GLN A 588 -8.13 39.65 22.50
CA GLN A 588 -8.44 40.39 21.27
C GLN A 588 -8.77 39.43 20.13
N LEU A 589 -8.09 38.28 20.05
CA LEU A 589 -8.36 37.25 19.06
C LEU A 589 -9.77 36.66 19.22
N ARG A 590 -10.22 36.40 20.46
CA ARG A 590 -11.60 35.94 20.76
C ARG A 590 -12.66 36.96 20.33
N GLY A 591 -12.32 38.25 20.33
CA GLY A 591 -13.20 39.32 19.84
C GLY A 591 -13.44 39.32 18.31
N LEU A 592 -12.65 38.58 17.53
CA LEU A 592 -12.83 38.51 16.08
C LEU A 592 -14.04 37.65 15.69
N SER A 593 -14.64 37.97 14.54
CA SER A 593 -15.84 37.28 14.05
C SER A 593 -15.62 35.76 13.89
N HIS A 594 -16.68 34.96 14.10
CA HIS A 594 -16.59 33.50 13.93
C HIS A 594 -16.20 33.05 12.52
N GLY A 595 -16.37 33.93 11.52
CA GLY A 595 -15.98 33.70 10.14
C GLY A 595 -14.57 34.11 9.77
N THR A 596 -13.80 34.62 10.73
CA THR A 596 -12.44 35.07 10.50
C THR A 596 -11.49 33.86 10.37
N VAL A 597 -10.68 33.85 9.31
CA VAL A 597 -9.51 32.99 9.13
C VAL A 597 -8.26 33.84 9.34
N PRO A 598 -7.53 33.67 10.46
CA PRO A 598 -6.27 34.35 10.73
C PRO A 598 -5.23 34.08 9.66
N VAL A 599 -4.54 35.13 9.21
CA VAL A 599 -3.44 35.06 8.24
C VAL A 599 -2.17 35.68 8.81
N LEU A 600 -1.07 34.93 8.82
CA LEU A 600 0.26 35.43 9.17
C LEU A 600 1.16 35.57 7.94
N CYS A 601 1.43 36.80 7.53
CA CYS A 601 2.20 37.17 6.35
C CYS A 601 3.73 37.11 6.58
N ARG A 602 4.18 37.36 7.81
CA ARG A 602 5.59 37.49 8.22
C ARG A 602 5.91 36.59 9.40
N TRP A 603 5.31 35.40 9.43
CA TRP A 603 5.61 34.38 10.43
C TRP A 603 7.09 33.96 10.32
N GLY A 604 7.79 33.82 11.45
CA GLY A 604 9.23 33.56 11.52
C GLY A 604 10.14 34.79 11.43
N ASP A 605 9.61 35.99 11.19
CA ASP A 605 10.34 37.26 11.36
C ASP A 605 10.35 37.62 12.86
N HIS A 606 11.33 37.08 13.60
CA HIS A 606 11.48 37.20 15.06
C HIS A 606 11.94 38.61 15.47
N ARG A 607 11.01 39.57 15.51
CA ARG A 607 11.28 40.96 15.93
C ARG A 607 10.79 41.26 17.34
N TYR A 608 9.90 40.43 17.88
CA TYR A 608 9.32 40.56 19.21
C TYR A 608 9.61 39.29 20.02
N GLU A 609 9.78 39.43 21.34
CA GLU A 609 10.10 38.34 22.28
C GLU A 609 9.07 37.19 22.20
N ASP A 610 7.84 37.54 21.87
CA ASP A 610 6.66 36.71 21.88
C ASP A 610 6.33 36.02 20.55
N ASP A 611 7.18 36.17 19.54
CA ASP A 611 6.90 35.69 18.17
C ASP A 611 6.88 34.15 18.07
N ALA A 612 7.59 33.46 18.97
CA ALA A 612 7.56 32.00 19.04
C ALA A 612 6.17 31.45 19.46
N ALA A 613 5.38 32.24 20.20
CA ALA A 613 4.06 31.85 20.68
C ALA A 613 2.91 32.20 19.70
N ALA A 614 3.21 32.83 18.56
CA ALA A 614 2.21 33.35 17.62
C ALA A 614 1.16 32.31 17.18
N LEU A 615 1.59 31.10 16.78
CA LEU A 615 0.67 30.04 16.37
C LEU A 615 -0.11 29.46 17.56
N ALA A 616 0.55 29.29 18.72
CA ALA A 616 -0.12 28.83 19.94
C ALA A 616 -1.25 29.80 20.36
N ARG A 617 -1.03 31.12 20.26
CA ARG A 617 -2.08 32.13 20.53
C ARG A 617 -3.28 32.02 19.61
N ILE A 618 -3.06 31.75 18.31
CA ILE A 618 -4.16 31.52 17.36
C ILE A 618 -4.99 30.30 17.77
N VAL A 619 -4.34 29.20 18.14
CA VAL A 619 -5.03 27.99 18.61
C VAL A 619 -5.79 28.25 19.93
N ARG A 620 -5.19 28.98 20.88
CA ARG A 620 -5.86 29.40 22.13
C ARG A 620 -7.03 30.35 21.91
N GLY A 621 -6.97 31.19 20.88
CA GLY A 621 -8.07 32.06 20.45
C GLY A 621 -9.25 31.31 19.83
N GLY A 622 -9.22 29.98 19.79
CA GLY A 622 -10.32 29.14 19.31
C GLY A 622 -10.33 28.92 17.79
N PHE A 623 -9.28 29.31 17.08
CA PHE A 623 -9.20 29.18 15.62
C PHE A 623 -8.70 27.79 15.20
N GLY A 624 -9.60 26.97 14.67
CA GLY A 624 -9.25 25.68 14.03
C GLY A 624 -8.79 25.81 12.57
N VAL A 625 -8.89 26.99 11.96
CA VAL A 625 -8.44 27.25 10.58
C VAL A 625 -7.60 28.53 10.55
N ALA A 626 -6.36 28.43 10.09
CA ALA A 626 -5.45 29.58 9.96
C ALA A 626 -4.44 29.35 8.84
N LEU A 627 -3.95 30.43 8.24
CA LEU A 627 -2.96 30.38 7.15
C LEU A 627 -1.72 31.20 7.53
N TRP A 628 -0.54 30.73 7.16
CA TRP A 628 0.67 31.53 7.28
C TRP A 628 1.63 31.27 6.14
N ARG A 629 2.58 32.19 5.97
CA ARG A 629 3.65 32.10 4.99
C ARG A 629 5.01 31.97 5.67
N ARG A 630 5.80 30.99 5.25
CA ARG A 630 7.21 30.82 5.66
C ARG A 630 8.14 31.62 4.75
N PRO A 631 9.02 32.49 5.26
CA PRO A 631 9.97 33.24 4.44
C PRO A 631 11.09 32.35 3.92
N ARG A 632 11.12 32.06 2.61
CA ARG A 632 12.13 31.20 1.97
C ARG A 632 13.33 31.95 1.38
N GLY A 633 13.87 32.91 2.12
CA GLY A 633 15.09 33.64 1.70
C GLY A 633 14.92 34.55 0.48
N ARG A 634 13.69 34.86 0.05
CA ARG A 634 13.39 35.89 -0.96
C ARG A 634 13.13 37.23 -0.26
N PRO A 635 14.03 38.22 -0.37
CA PRO A 635 13.87 39.53 0.28
C PRO A 635 12.67 40.32 -0.27
N GLU A 636 12.27 40.03 -1.52
CA GLU A 636 11.26 40.76 -2.29
C GLU A 636 9.83 40.18 -2.16
N ALA A 637 9.51 39.52 -1.03
CA ALA A 637 8.16 39.02 -0.82
C ALA A 637 7.17 40.20 -0.69
N VAL A 638 6.47 40.54 -1.77
CA VAL A 638 5.49 41.63 -1.83
C VAL A 638 4.29 41.27 -0.95
N CYS A 639 4.24 41.80 0.28
CA CYS A 639 3.16 41.55 1.23
C CYS A 639 1.77 41.83 0.63
N GLY A 640 1.64 42.89 -0.19
CA GLY A 640 0.38 43.25 -0.84
C GLY A 640 -0.19 42.16 -1.77
N GLU A 641 0.66 41.44 -2.51
CA GLU A 641 0.21 40.34 -3.38
C GLU A 641 -0.22 39.12 -2.56
N PHE A 642 0.51 38.82 -1.49
CA PHE A 642 0.11 37.76 -0.57
C PHE A 642 -1.20 38.09 0.17
N HIS A 643 -1.40 39.34 0.58
CA HIS A 643 -2.65 39.79 1.21
C HIS A 643 -3.82 39.65 0.23
N ARG A 644 -3.70 40.19 -1.00
CA ARG A 644 -4.73 40.06 -2.04
C ARG A 644 -5.05 38.62 -2.37
N GLY A 645 -4.02 37.82 -2.67
CA GLY A 645 -4.17 36.39 -2.96
C GLY A 645 -4.84 35.63 -1.82
N SER A 646 -4.45 35.92 -0.57
CA SER A 646 -5.06 35.31 0.61
C SER A 646 -6.53 35.72 0.77
N PHE A 647 -6.88 37.00 0.57
CA PHE A 647 -8.27 37.45 0.60
C PHE A 647 -9.11 36.79 -0.49
N ASP A 648 -8.62 36.75 -1.73
CA ASP A 648 -9.35 36.24 -2.87
C ASP A 648 -9.51 34.71 -2.84
N GLU A 649 -8.45 33.97 -2.49
CA GLU A 649 -8.46 32.50 -2.47
C GLU A 649 -9.13 31.94 -1.19
N ILE A 650 -9.04 32.62 -0.03
CA ILE A 650 -9.76 32.19 1.19
C ILE A 650 -11.24 32.57 1.12
N ALA A 651 -11.57 33.76 0.64
CA ALA A 651 -12.95 34.14 0.43
C ALA A 651 -13.52 33.50 -0.84
N GLY A 652 -12.72 32.94 -1.74
CA GLY A 652 -13.20 32.34 -2.99
C GLY A 652 -14.24 31.22 -2.77
N PRO A 653 -13.93 30.21 -1.93
CA PRO A 653 -14.87 29.15 -1.58
C PRO A 653 -16.11 29.63 -0.83
N ALA A 654 -17.24 28.95 -1.06
CA ALA A 654 -18.46 29.14 -0.28
C ALA A 654 -18.35 28.58 1.16
N SER A 655 -17.38 27.69 1.40
CA SER A 655 -17.16 26.96 2.64
C SER A 655 -15.67 26.66 2.82
N ALA A 656 -15.20 26.70 4.07
CA ALA A 656 -13.82 26.37 4.45
C ALA A 656 -13.42 24.92 4.09
N TYR A 657 -14.40 24.05 3.85
CA TYR A 657 -14.19 22.66 3.45
C TYR A 657 -13.26 22.49 2.22
N ARG A 658 -13.25 23.49 1.33
CA ARG A 658 -12.44 23.48 0.09
C ARG A 658 -11.03 24.05 0.26
N LEU A 659 -10.69 24.63 1.41
CA LEU A 659 -9.40 25.30 1.62
C LEU A 659 -8.20 24.35 1.43
N PRO A 660 -8.21 23.08 1.90
CA PRO A 660 -7.11 22.16 1.64
C PRO A 660 -6.83 21.97 0.13
N ASP A 661 -7.87 21.91 -0.70
CA ASP A 661 -7.72 21.82 -2.16
C ASP A 661 -7.19 23.09 -2.79
N VAL A 662 -7.67 24.24 -2.35
CA VAL A 662 -7.24 25.54 -2.86
C VAL A 662 -5.75 25.72 -2.61
N VAL A 663 -5.29 25.41 -1.38
CA VAL A 663 -3.86 25.48 -1.01
C VAL A 663 -3.04 24.46 -1.81
N HIS A 664 -3.53 23.24 -1.97
CA HIS A 664 -2.87 22.24 -2.83
C HIS A 664 -2.74 22.73 -4.28
N ALA A 665 -3.83 23.24 -4.87
CA ALA A 665 -3.83 23.76 -6.24
C ALA A 665 -2.89 24.96 -6.42
N LEU A 666 -2.77 25.83 -5.41
CA LEU A 666 -1.80 26.93 -5.39
C LEU A 666 -0.36 26.41 -5.42
N ARG A 667 -0.02 25.44 -4.57
CA ARG A 667 1.31 24.80 -4.54
C ARG A 667 1.63 24.11 -5.88
N SER A 668 0.67 23.43 -6.47
CA SER A 668 0.82 22.79 -7.79
C SER A 668 1.04 23.82 -8.91
N ARG A 669 0.28 24.92 -8.94
CA ARG A 669 0.49 26.03 -9.90
C ARG A 669 1.87 26.65 -9.78
N LEU A 670 2.31 26.93 -8.55
CA LEU A 670 3.63 27.48 -8.27
C LEU A 670 4.74 26.55 -8.82
N ARG A 671 4.62 25.23 -8.59
CA ARG A 671 5.57 24.24 -9.11
C ARG A 671 5.60 24.22 -10.64
N SER A 672 4.47 24.38 -11.31
CA SER A 672 4.38 24.45 -12.77
C SER A 672 4.94 25.76 -13.36
N GLY A 673 5.52 26.66 -12.55
CA GLY A 673 6.13 27.90 -13.03
C GLY A 673 5.10 28.96 -13.45
N ARG A 674 3.85 28.85 -12.98
CA ARG A 674 2.80 29.82 -13.26
C ARG A 674 3.07 31.13 -12.49
N PRO A 675 3.28 32.28 -13.17
CA PRO A 675 3.75 33.50 -12.54
C PRO A 675 2.71 34.15 -11.62
N ASP A 676 1.43 33.83 -11.75
CA ASP A 676 0.31 34.34 -10.93
C ASP A 676 0.26 33.70 -9.53
N ALA A 677 0.92 32.56 -9.32
CA ALA A 677 0.91 31.83 -8.03
C ALA A 677 2.14 32.10 -7.16
N PHE A 678 3.06 32.98 -7.59
CA PHE A 678 4.35 33.20 -6.91
C PHE A 678 4.23 33.63 -5.44
N TRP A 679 3.15 34.32 -5.10
CA TRP A 679 2.88 34.82 -3.75
C TRP A 679 2.54 33.70 -2.75
N ALA A 680 2.15 32.52 -3.25
CA ALA A 680 1.77 31.36 -2.45
C ALA A 680 2.96 30.50 -1.98
N ASP A 681 4.19 30.90 -2.31
CA ASP A 681 5.40 30.22 -1.87
C ASP A 681 5.50 30.21 -0.34
N GLY A 682 5.70 29.02 0.24
CA GLY A 682 5.77 28.83 1.69
C GLY A 682 4.44 28.89 2.43
N ILE A 683 3.29 28.83 1.76
CA ILE A 683 1.99 28.77 2.43
C ILE A 683 1.83 27.48 3.23
N ALA A 684 1.35 27.61 4.47
CA ALA A 684 0.95 26.54 5.36
C ALA A 684 -0.51 26.75 5.83
N LEU A 685 -1.21 25.65 6.12
CA LEU A 685 -2.63 25.65 6.51
C LEU A 685 -2.81 24.82 7.78
N LEU A 686 -3.23 25.47 8.86
CA LEU A 686 -3.84 24.82 10.01
C LEU A 686 -5.29 24.50 9.64
N TYR A 687 -5.68 23.25 9.81
CA TYR A 687 -7.04 22.78 9.59
C TYR A 687 -7.33 21.68 10.62
N ASP A 688 -7.77 22.11 11.80
CA ASP A 688 -7.98 21.26 12.96
C ASP A 688 -9.46 21.20 13.34
N ASP A 689 -10.10 20.08 12.98
CA ASP A 689 -11.51 19.83 13.25
C ASP A 689 -11.72 19.55 14.75
N PRO A 690 -12.51 20.37 15.47
CA PRO A 690 -12.82 20.11 16.88
C PRO A 690 -13.71 18.88 17.08
N HIS A 691 -14.34 18.34 16.03
CA HIS A 691 -15.21 17.16 16.09
C HIS A 691 -14.48 15.83 15.86
N GLN A 692 -13.22 15.88 15.43
CA GLN A 692 -12.41 14.68 15.18
C GLN A 692 -11.26 14.61 16.19
N PRO A 693 -11.42 13.93 17.34
CA PRO A 693 -10.31 13.77 18.29
C PRO A 693 -9.16 12.98 17.66
N LEU A 694 -7.93 13.26 18.07
CA LEU A 694 -6.77 12.48 17.63
C LEU A 694 -6.74 11.12 18.36
N PRO A 695 -6.24 10.05 17.73
CA PRO A 695 -6.11 8.75 18.40
C PRO A 695 -5.35 8.86 19.73
N GLY A 696 -5.84 8.22 20.79
CA GLY A 696 -5.19 8.25 22.12
C GLY A 696 -5.47 9.49 22.99
N THR A 697 -6.12 10.55 22.46
CA THR A 697 -6.48 11.74 23.25
C THR A 697 -7.69 11.55 24.19
N GLY A 698 -8.33 10.38 24.16
CA GLY A 698 -9.47 10.00 25.01
C GLY A 698 -9.16 8.99 26.13
N ASP A 699 -8.03 8.28 26.06
CA ASP A 699 -7.57 7.39 27.12
C ASP A 699 -6.62 8.18 28.03
N LEU A 700 -7.21 8.97 28.92
CA LEU A 700 -6.53 9.28 30.18
C LEU A 700 -6.33 7.93 30.87
N LEU A 701 -5.14 7.35 30.69
CA LEU A 701 -4.60 6.36 31.61
C LEU A 701 -4.71 6.97 33.01
N GLU A 702 -5.70 6.52 33.78
CA GLU A 702 -5.59 6.49 35.23
C GLU A 702 -4.35 5.65 35.50
N ALA A 703 -3.22 6.33 35.71
CA ALA A 703 -2.01 5.69 36.19
C ALA A 703 -2.36 4.96 37.50
N PRO A 704 -1.84 3.74 37.74
CA PRO A 704 -2.14 2.98 38.95
C PRO A 704 -1.69 3.68 40.23
#